data_AF-V4YMC3-F1
#
_entry.id   AF-V4YMC3-F1
#
_cell.length_a   1.000
_cell.length_b   1.000
_cell.length_c   1.000
_cell.angle_alpha   90.00
_cell.angle_beta   90.00
_cell.angle_gamma   90.00
#
_symmetry.space_group_name_H-M   'P 1'
#
loop_
_entity.id
_entity.type
_entity.pdbx_description
1 polymer ?
#
loop_
_entity_poly.entity_id
_entity_poly.type
_entity_poly.pdbx_seq_one_letter_code
_entity_poly.pdbx_strand_id
1 'polypeptide(L)'
;MHYHEAADFLFGLRRFAVSPGTESVEALLEHLDDPHEEIPFVQIAGSNGKGSTAKMVESICREAGLETGLYTSPHLDSLSERIRVDGRQITDRAVVEFVSEVRPWLVERAAAGNPLTFFEVVTAMAIHEFARRNVDIAVLEVGLGGEYDATSAVDPIATAVTNVALEHTAVLGDTIEEVARTISQIATDGGPLVTAAEGKALETVRDVASTVTLVGEGGDVTATYRGRITHADSQVRLATSEREFDVRVPLVGSHQAANAGVAFAVAEHAVAERPDGEALDRLSPTTVKQGLARADWPGRFEVMRDDPLMIFDGAHNPAACDTLAKTLVDYESDQLHLVLGAMHDKDIDQMVERVPTPDTAITCAPALDRAADPAVLARALQNAGIQQVQTSASVEKALRQARATARPDDCILLTGSLYAVAEARSTFTRTAIPKRFETAADAEDALVEAHATGTEATTARDRLVHRVLKVQTERRQATVLQNEFGRIGGECAISAIDREAELVDVVLAGTLRQFQTLQSRLQGESEGLAGLSEEITTSLEDPSAAARGYPWEDGTAVMGVLNVTPDSFHDGGVHEALDDAVAGVQRMVAAGVDIIDVGGESTRPGADPVPVSEEIDRVVPVVEAVSDVSGVGDGPVMISVDTRKPEVAEAALDAGADIINDVTGLTDPRMRQLIADRDVPTVIMHSIDAPVVPDRDVEYDDVVEDIIRELSEQVLSAEKAGISRENVIVDPGIGFGKDATESFELLGRLDEFDALGCPIMLGHSHKSLFGALGREDGDRLSSTVAATALAADRGANIVRVHDVDENVAAIDVVSAASSEFED
;
A
#
# COMPACT_ATOMS: atom_id res chain seq x y z
N MET A 1 3.49 20.47 -19.73
CA MET A 1 3.54 19.04 -20.07
C MET A 1 2.58 18.37 -19.11
N HIS A 2 1.70 17.49 -19.59
CA HIS A 2 0.84 16.68 -18.72
C HIS A 2 1.55 15.38 -18.35
N TYR A 3 1.12 14.71 -17.28
CA TYR A 3 1.73 13.45 -16.82
C TYR A 3 1.78 12.38 -17.91
N HIS A 4 0.68 12.14 -18.62
CA HIS A 4 0.67 11.16 -19.72
C HIS A 4 1.74 11.42 -20.79
N GLU A 5 2.05 12.68 -21.09
CA GLU A 5 3.13 13.03 -22.03
C GLU A 5 4.51 12.68 -21.48
N ALA A 6 4.71 12.87 -20.17
CA ALA A 6 5.95 12.53 -19.48
C ALA A 6 6.15 11.01 -19.37
N ALA A 7 5.13 10.29 -18.91
CA ALA A 7 5.12 8.84 -18.82
C ALA A 7 5.32 8.19 -20.20
N ASP A 8 4.59 8.62 -21.24
CA ASP A 8 4.74 8.09 -22.60
C ASP A 8 6.14 8.34 -23.18
N PHE A 9 6.75 9.48 -22.83
CA PHE A 9 8.12 9.78 -23.20
C PHE A 9 9.09 8.79 -22.55
N LEU A 10 8.99 8.58 -21.23
CA LEU A 10 9.80 7.62 -20.48
C LEU A 10 9.64 6.21 -21.05
N PHE A 11 8.42 5.70 -21.17
CA PHE A 11 8.16 4.38 -21.74
C PHE A 11 8.65 4.25 -23.18
N GLY A 12 8.60 5.33 -23.96
CA GLY A 12 9.17 5.40 -25.30
C GLY A 12 10.68 5.12 -25.35
N LEU A 13 11.42 5.28 -24.23
CA LEU A 13 12.84 4.95 -24.11
C LEU A 13 13.11 3.44 -24.05
N ARG A 14 12.10 2.59 -23.76
CA ARG A 14 12.24 1.11 -23.74
C ARG A 14 12.67 0.53 -25.09
N ARG A 15 12.54 1.29 -26.19
CA ARG A 15 12.98 0.91 -27.53
C ARG A 15 14.51 0.89 -27.71
N PHE A 16 15.25 1.57 -26.82
CA PHE A 16 16.70 1.66 -26.91
C PHE A 16 17.35 0.43 -26.29
N ALA A 17 18.40 -0.07 -26.95
CA ALA A 17 19.12 -1.25 -26.47
C ALA A 17 20.01 -0.88 -25.28
N VAL A 18 20.08 -1.77 -24.29
CA VAL A 18 20.99 -1.65 -23.15
C VAL A 18 22.43 -1.79 -23.66
N SER A 19 23.25 -0.78 -23.36
CA SER A 19 24.71 -0.86 -23.54
C SER A 19 25.34 -1.06 -22.17
N PRO A 20 26.30 -1.99 -22.00
CA PRO A 20 26.99 -2.16 -20.72
C PRO A 20 27.76 -0.89 -20.35
N GLY A 21 27.62 -0.43 -19.10
CA GLY A 21 28.35 0.71 -18.54
C GLY A 21 27.43 1.72 -17.83
N THR A 22 28.01 2.53 -16.94
CA THR A 22 27.32 3.57 -16.14
C THR A 22 27.43 4.96 -16.77
N GLU A 23 28.23 5.13 -17.83
CA GLU A 23 28.65 6.45 -18.34
C GLU A 23 27.47 7.29 -18.84
N SER A 24 26.41 6.64 -19.32
CA SER A 24 25.21 7.34 -19.80
C SER A 24 24.41 7.94 -18.65
N VAL A 25 24.29 7.20 -17.53
CA VAL A 25 23.61 7.65 -16.30
C VAL A 25 24.43 8.71 -15.60
N GLU A 26 25.74 8.48 -15.43
CA GLU A 26 26.67 9.45 -14.84
C GLU A 26 26.58 10.80 -15.54
N ALA A 27 26.55 10.82 -16.87
CA ALA A 27 26.43 12.07 -17.62
C ALA A 27 25.04 12.73 -17.51
N LEU A 28 23.97 11.98 -17.18
CA LEU A 28 22.68 12.57 -16.83
C LEU A 28 22.70 13.13 -15.40
N LEU A 29 23.36 12.45 -14.48
CA LEU A 29 23.57 12.95 -13.11
C LEU A 29 24.43 14.23 -13.12
N GLU A 30 25.50 14.29 -13.91
CA GLU A 30 26.32 15.49 -14.13
C GLU A 30 25.47 16.63 -14.71
N HIS A 31 24.53 16.32 -15.59
CA HIS A 31 23.60 17.33 -16.12
C HIS A 31 22.62 17.87 -15.06
N LEU A 32 22.31 17.06 -14.05
CA LEU A 32 21.44 17.38 -12.92
C LEU A 32 22.21 17.96 -11.72
N ASP A 33 23.45 18.42 -11.94
CA ASP A 33 24.35 18.95 -10.91
C ASP A 33 24.72 17.92 -9.83
N ASP A 34 24.95 16.66 -10.22
CA ASP A 34 25.48 15.56 -9.41
C ASP A 34 24.71 15.29 -8.09
N PRO A 35 23.37 15.08 -8.14
CA PRO A 35 22.52 14.99 -6.95
C PRO A 35 22.84 13.79 -6.03
N HIS A 36 23.61 12.81 -6.54
CA HIS A 36 24.02 11.63 -5.81
C HIS A 36 25.18 11.90 -4.83
N GLU A 37 25.94 12.99 -4.95
CA GLU A 37 27.10 13.25 -4.08
C GLU A 37 26.72 13.55 -2.62
N GLU A 38 25.47 13.96 -2.37
CA GLU A 38 24.99 14.37 -1.04
C GLU A 38 24.21 13.27 -0.29
N ILE A 39 23.99 12.11 -0.92
CA ILE A 39 23.11 11.07 -0.40
C ILE A 39 23.90 9.79 -0.04
N PRO A 40 23.76 9.29 1.19
CA PRO A 40 24.22 7.95 1.54
C PRO A 40 23.38 6.85 0.85
N PHE A 41 24.02 6.00 0.06
CA PHE A 41 23.33 4.92 -0.67
C PHE A 41 23.58 3.52 -0.08
N VAL A 42 22.55 2.69 -0.16
CA VAL A 42 22.63 1.23 0.02
C VAL A 42 22.27 0.57 -1.29
N GLN A 43 23.07 -0.39 -1.76
CA GLN A 43 22.77 -1.15 -2.98
C GLN A 43 22.50 -2.62 -2.68
N ILE A 44 21.43 -3.16 -3.27
CA ILE A 44 20.99 -4.54 -3.03
C ILE A 44 20.85 -5.29 -4.35
N ALA A 45 21.70 -6.29 -4.51
CA ALA A 45 21.71 -7.18 -5.66
C ALA A 45 21.46 -8.64 -5.27
N GLY A 46 21.40 -9.50 -6.28
CA GLY A 46 21.14 -10.92 -6.16
C GLY A 46 20.11 -11.42 -7.18
N SER A 47 20.00 -12.74 -7.32
CA SER A 47 19.06 -13.34 -8.26
C SER A 47 17.62 -13.15 -7.78
N ASN A 48 17.32 -13.56 -6.54
CA ASN A 48 15.97 -13.43 -5.96
C ASN A 48 16.00 -12.68 -4.62
N GLY A 49 14.90 -12.07 -4.21
CA GLY A 49 14.77 -11.46 -2.87
C GLY A 49 15.24 -10.01 -2.74
N LYS A 50 15.82 -9.42 -3.79
CA LYS A 50 16.29 -8.02 -3.82
C LYS A 50 15.24 -7.02 -3.32
N GLY A 51 14.09 -6.91 -3.98
CA GLY A 51 13.00 -6.01 -3.56
C GLY A 51 12.51 -6.24 -2.13
N SER A 52 12.37 -7.50 -1.69
CA SER A 52 11.98 -7.80 -0.29
C SER A 52 13.04 -7.30 0.71
N THR A 53 14.32 -7.55 0.45
CA THR A 53 15.41 -7.05 1.30
C THR A 53 15.47 -5.53 1.25
N ALA A 54 15.30 -4.89 0.09
CA ALA A 54 15.29 -3.43 -0.05
C ALA A 54 14.17 -2.78 0.75
N LYS A 55 12.96 -3.34 0.69
CA LYS A 55 11.85 -2.89 1.51
C LYS A 55 12.10 -3.07 3.01
N MET A 56 12.68 -4.20 3.42
CA MET A 56 13.03 -4.43 4.82
C MET A 56 14.09 -3.45 5.33
N VAL A 57 15.14 -3.15 4.53
CA VAL A 57 16.16 -2.17 4.89
C VAL A 57 15.54 -0.78 5.02
N GLU A 58 14.78 -0.32 4.02
CA GLU A 58 14.08 0.97 4.10
C GLU A 58 13.18 1.05 5.33
N SER A 59 12.37 0.03 5.59
CA SER A 59 11.44 0.02 6.71
C SER A 59 12.16 0.05 8.07
N ILE A 60 13.29 -0.64 8.22
CA ILE A 60 14.13 -0.57 9.43
C ILE A 60 14.72 0.84 9.59
N CYS A 61 15.29 1.41 8.52
CA CYS A 61 15.88 2.75 8.55
C CYS A 61 14.85 3.83 8.86
N ARG A 62 13.65 3.73 8.28
CA ARG A 62 12.54 4.65 8.55
C ARG A 62 12.05 4.54 9.98
N GLU A 63 11.92 3.32 10.51
CA GLU A 63 11.59 3.12 11.93
C GLU A 63 12.67 3.67 12.87
N ALA A 64 13.93 3.69 12.42
CA ALA A 64 15.04 4.32 13.14
C ALA A 64 14.99 5.86 13.11
N GLY A 65 13.97 6.46 12.48
CA GLY A 65 13.74 7.89 12.39
C GLY A 65 14.54 8.59 11.29
N LEU A 66 15.03 7.84 10.29
CA LEU A 66 15.70 8.41 9.11
C LEU A 66 14.69 8.73 8.01
N GLU A 67 14.94 9.80 7.26
CA GLU A 67 14.26 10.06 5.99
C GLU A 67 14.83 9.11 4.91
N THR A 68 13.96 8.35 4.25
CA THR A 68 14.37 7.21 3.43
C THR A 68 13.92 7.34 1.99
N GLY A 69 14.81 7.03 1.06
CA GLY A 69 14.49 6.76 -0.34
C GLY A 69 14.51 5.26 -0.62
N LEU A 70 13.60 4.77 -1.46
CA LEU A 70 13.58 3.38 -1.94
C LEU A 70 13.34 3.35 -3.45
N TYR A 71 14.28 2.76 -4.17
CA TYR A 71 14.17 2.50 -5.61
C TYR A 71 14.06 0.99 -5.88
N THR A 72 12.98 0.56 -6.53
CA THR A 72 12.70 -0.86 -6.81
C THR A 72 12.23 -1.14 -8.23
N SER A 73 12.36 -2.39 -8.67
CA SER A 73 11.89 -2.81 -9.98
C SER A 73 11.56 -4.31 -10.10
N PRO A 74 10.62 -4.70 -10.99
CA PRO A 74 9.62 -3.84 -11.65
C PRO A 74 8.53 -3.36 -10.67
N HIS A 75 7.64 -2.48 -11.14
CA HIS A 75 6.39 -2.16 -10.46
C HIS A 75 5.31 -3.22 -10.73
N LEU A 76 4.20 -3.15 -9.99
CA LEU A 76 2.98 -3.89 -10.27
C LEU A 76 1.99 -3.05 -11.10
N ASP A 77 1.52 -1.93 -10.58
CA ASP A 77 0.40 -1.18 -11.16
C ASP A 77 0.84 0.13 -11.84
N SER A 78 1.79 0.87 -11.26
CA SER A 78 2.19 2.20 -11.76
C SER A 78 3.71 2.46 -11.78
N LEU A 79 4.15 3.36 -12.67
CA LEU A 79 5.53 3.88 -12.68
C LEU A 79 5.99 4.39 -11.31
N SER A 80 5.10 5.07 -10.59
CA SER A 80 5.37 5.77 -9.34
C SER A 80 5.76 4.82 -8.20
N GLU A 81 5.34 3.56 -8.23
CA GLU A 81 5.75 2.55 -7.24
C GLU A 81 7.26 2.32 -7.15
N ARG A 82 7.98 2.59 -8.25
CA ARG A 82 9.43 2.35 -8.34
C ARG A 82 10.22 3.28 -7.44
N ILE A 83 9.72 4.47 -7.16
CA ILE A 83 10.42 5.50 -6.41
C ILE A 83 9.55 5.86 -5.21
N ARG A 84 10.05 5.60 -4.01
CA ARG A 84 9.35 5.93 -2.77
C ARG A 84 10.22 6.77 -1.86
N VAL A 85 9.59 7.76 -1.22
CA VAL A 85 10.19 8.56 -0.15
C VAL A 85 9.34 8.37 1.10
N ASP A 86 9.97 7.89 2.17
CA ASP A 86 9.32 7.51 3.42
C ASP A 86 8.11 6.59 3.25
N GLY A 87 8.24 5.63 2.34
CA GLY A 87 7.20 4.67 1.99
C GLY A 87 6.14 5.15 1.00
N ARG A 88 6.06 6.46 0.72
CA ARG A 88 5.08 7.07 -0.20
C ARG A 88 5.64 7.17 -1.62
N GLN A 89 4.80 6.96 -2.62
CA GLN A 89 5.21 6.97 -4.03
C GLN A 89 5.57 8.39 -4.49
N ILE A 90 6.45 8.51 -5.48
CA ILE A 90 6.71 9.78 -6.17
C ILE A 90 5.40 10.32 -6.79
N THR A 91 5.20 11.63 -6.75
CA THR A 91 4.03 12.29 -7.33
C THR A 91 4.16 12.39 -8.86
N ASP A 92 3.02 12.34 -9.54
CA ASP A 92 2.91 12.59 -10.97
C ASP A 92 3.46 13.98 -11.34
N ARG A 93 3.24 14.98 -10.48
CA ARG A 93 3.86 16.31 -10.59
C ARG A 93 5.38 16.23 -10.62
N ALA A 94 6.01 15.51 -9.68
CA ALA A 94 7.47 15.37 -9.63
C ALA A 94 8.02 14.64 -10.88
N VAL A 95 7.30 13.63 -11.38
CA VAL A 95 7.65 12.97 -12.66
C VAL A 95 7.59 13.96 -13.84
N VAL A 96 6.54 14.78 -13.92
CA VAL A 96 6.39 15.80 -14.97
C VAL A 96 7.49 16.85 -14.91
N GLU A 97 7.83 17.32 -13.71
CA GLU A 97 8.89 18.30 -13.49
C GLU A 97 10.24 17.75 -13.95
N PHE A 98 10.63 16.56 -13.48
CA PHE A 98 11.85 15.88 -13.90
C PHE A 98 11.91 15.70 -15.42
N VAL A 99 10.89 15.13 -16.04
CA VAL A 99 10.89 14.88 -17.49
C VAL A 99 10.92 16.19 -18.27
N SER A 100 10.24 17.24 -17.80
CA SER A 100 10.27 18.55 -18.44
C SER A 100 11.67 19.17 -18.45
N GLU A 101 12.43 18.96 -17.38
CA GLU A 101 13.82 19.41 -17.25
C GLU A 101 14.77 18.63 -18.16
N VAL A 102 14.75 17.29 -18.10
CA VAL A 102 15.77 16.46 -18.77
C VAL A 102 15.48 16.18 -20.25
N ARG A 103 14.21 16.25 -20.68
CA ARG A 103 13.80 15.85 -22.04
C ARG A 103 14.56 16.57 -23.16
N PRO A 104 14.80 17.90 -23.13
CA PRO A 104 15.58 18.58 -24.17
C PRO A 104 16.99 17.97 -24.31
N TRP A 105 17.67 17.73 -23.18
CA TRP A 105 19.01 17.15 -23.16
C TRP A 105 19.02 15.70 -23.67
N LEU A 106 18.05 14.88 -23.25
CA LEU A 106 17.89 13.50 -23.72
C LEU A 106 17.66 13.44 -25.24
N VAL A 107 16.88 14.37 -25.79
CA VAL A 107 16.63 14.45 -27.25
C VAL A 107 17.90 14.83 -28.00
N GLU A 108 18.69 15.79 -27.50
CA GLU A 108 19.98 16.17 -28.10
C GLU A 108 20.98 15.00 -28.09
N ARG A 109 21.06 14.28 -26.97
CA ARG A 109 21.87 13.06 -26.82
C ARG A 109 21.47 11.96 -27.77
N ALA A 110 20.17 11.67 -27.88
CA ALA A 110 19.64 10.70 -28.82
C ALA A 110 19.92 11.11 -30.28
N ALA A 111 19.80 12.40 -30.62
CA ALA A 111 20.14 12.92 -31.95
C ALA A 111 21.64 12.82 -32.26
N ALA A 112 22.50 12.88 -31.24
CA ALA A 112 23.94 12.64 -31.34
C ALA A 112 24.31 11.15 -31.40
N GLY A 113 23.33 10.23 -31.32
CA GLY A 113 23.54 8.78 -31.39
C GLY A 113 23.83 8.10 -30.05
N ASN A 114 23.65 8.80 -28.93
CA ASN A 114 23.88 8.28 -27.57
C ASN A 114 22.59 8.37 -26.73
N PRO A 115 21.51 7.65 -27.11
CA PRO A 115 20.26 7.68 -26.34
C PRO A 115 20.43 6.95 -25.00
N LEU A 116 19.74 7.43 -23.97
CA LEU A 116 19.57 6.69 -22.71
C LEU A 116 18.35 5.77 -22.79
N THR A 117 18.43 4.66 -22.08
CA THR A 117 17.36 3.68 -21.88
C THR A 117 16.36 4.14 -20.82
N PHE A 118 15.21 3.48 -20.78
CA PHE A 118 14.20 3.72 -19.75
C PHE A 118 14.75 3.54 -18.34
N PHE A 119 15.50 2.47 -18.10
CA PHE A 119 16.02 2.15 -16.77
C PHE A 119 17.03 3.19 -16.30
N GLU A 120 17.94 3.63 -17.17
CA GLU A 120 18.93 4.68 -16.88
C GLU A 120 18.27 6.00 -16.48
N VAL A 121 17.26 6.46 -17.23
CA VAL A 121 16.57 7.72 -16.95
C VAL A 121 15.73 7.64 -15.67
N VAL A 122 15.04 6.51 -15.42
CA VAL A 122 14.24 6.34 -14.20
C VAL A 122 15.12 6.19 -12.96
N THR A 123 16.29 5.56 -13.05
CA THR A 123 17.27 5.54 -11.95
C THR A 123 17.76 6.95 -11.61
N ALA A 124 18.09 7.77 -12.62
CA ALA A 124 18.47 9.17 -12.38
C ALA A 124 17.30 9.99 -11.80
N MET A 125 16.06 9.71 -12.21
CA MET A 125 14.86 10.32 -11.62
C MET A 125 14.72 9.97 -10.13
N ALA A 126 14.97 8.72 -9.75
CA ALA A 126 14.94 8.30 -8.35
C ALA A 126 15.98 9.05 -7.51
N ILE A 127 17.23 9.12 -7.99
CA ILE A 127 18.33 9.82 -7.33
C ILE A 127 18.00 11.33 -7.19
N HIS A 128 17.50 11.95 -8.25
CA HIS A 128 17.13 13.36 -8.24
C HIS A 128 16.00 13.63 -7.23
N GLU A 129 14.99 12.76 -7.18
CA GLU A 129 13.90 12.88 -6.21
C GLU A 129 14.40 12.71 -4.76
N PHE A 130 15.30 11.76 -4.51
CA PHE A 130 15.91 11.55 -3.20
C PHE A 130 16.71 12.78 -2.74
N ALA A 131 17.44 13.44 -3.65
CA ALA A 131 18.14 14.69 -3.35
C ALA A 131 17.15 15.82 -3.06
N ARG A 132 16.12 15.99 -3.92
CA ARG A 132 15.08 17.01 -3.76
C ARG A 132 14.37 16.92 -2.40
N ARG A 133 14.17 15.69 -1.93
CA ARG A 133 13.52 15.39 -0.65
C ARG A 133 14.49 15.32 0.54
N ASN A 134 15.79 15.53 0.32
CA ASN A 134 16.85 15.50 1.34
C ASN A 134 16.90 14.20 2.15
N VAL A 135 16.67 13.04 1.53
CA VAL A 135 16.64 11.78 2.26
C VAL A 135 17.98 11.51 2.97
N ASP A 136 17.88 11.04 4.21
CA ASP A 136 19.03 10.60 4.99
C ASP A 136 19.71 9.38 4.34
N ILE A 137 18.94 8.47 3.76
CA ILE A 137 19.48 7.25 3.16
C ILE A 137 18.61 6.77 2.00
N ALA A 138 19.25 6.37 0.90
CA ALA A 138 18.55 5.81 -0.27
C ALA A 138 18.93 4.34 -0.50
N VAL A 139 17.93 3.48 -0.59
CA VAL A 139 18.08 2.05 -0.86
C VAL A 139 17.77 1.77 -2.33
N LEU A 140 18.76 1.28 -3.08
CA LEU A 140 18.66 0.97 -4.50
C LEU A 140 18.64 -0.54 -4.72
N GLU A 141 17.54 -1.07 -5.23
CA GLU A 141 17.50 -2.41 -5.82
C GLU A 141 18.18 -2.38 -7.20
N VAL A 142 19.19 -3.24 -7.36
CA VAL A 142 19.86 -3.44 -8.64
C VAL A 142 18.91 -4.12 -9.62
N GLY A 143 18.77 -3.56 -10.83
CA GLY A 143 17.87 -4.08 -11.86
C GLY A 143 18.35 -5.41 -12.43
N LEU A 144 19.55 -5.44 -13.00
CA LEU A 144 20.16 -6.64 -13.58
C LEU A 144 21.67 -6.67 -13.37
N GLY A 145 22.17 -7.75 -12.77
CA GLY A 145 23.60 -7.95 -12.57
C GLY A 145 24.13 -7.15 -11.38
N GLY A 146 25.01 -6.20 -11.65
CA GLY A 146 25.76 -5.45 -10.63
C GLY A 146 26.56 -4.32 -11.28
N GLU A 147 27.84 -4.55 -11.60
CA GLU A 147 28.81 -3.53 -12.07
C GLU A 147 28.28 -2.55 -13.14
N TYR A 148 27.52 -3.05 -14.11
CA TYR A 148 27.05 -2.29 -15.27
C TYR A 148 25.58 -1.88 -15.19
N ASP A 149 24.95 -2.06 -14.03
CA ASP A 149 23.57 -1.62 -13.81
C ASP A 149 23.54 -0.10 -13.59
N ALA A 150 22.46 0.55 -14.03
CA ALA A 150 22.31 2.01 -13.88
C ALA A 150 22.43 2.47 -12.42
N THR A 151 22.03 1.63 -11.46
CA THR A 151 22.13 1.94 -10.03
C THR A 151 23.58 2.02 -9.54
N SER A 152 24.55 1.42 -10.26
CA SER A 152 25.98 1.46 -9.92
C SER A 152 26.67 2.78 -10.29
N ALA A 153 25.93 3.79 -10.75
CA ALA A 153 26.41 5.16 -10.95
C ALA A 153 26.54 5.96 -9.62
N VAL A 154 26.43 5.30 -8.47
CA VAL A 154 26.59 5.91 -7.13
C VAL A 154 27.59 5.12 -6.31
N ASP A 155 28.14 5.74 -5.26
CA ASP A 155 29.04 5.11 -4.31
C ASP A 155 28.30 4.67 -3.03
N PRO A 156 27.90 3.39 -2.89
CA PRO A 156 27.17 2.93 -1.71
C PRO A 156 28.06 2.83 -0.46
N ILE A 157 27.48 3.20 0.68
CA ILE A 157 28.06 3.02 2.02
C ILE A 157 27.89 1.58 2.55
N ALA A 158 26.91 0.84 2.03
CA ALA A 158 26.72 -0.57 2.32
C ALA A 158 26.11 -1.31 1.13
N THR A 159 26.50 -2.56 0.93
CA THR A 159 26.04 -3.38 -0.19
C THR A 159 25.53 -4.75 0.27
N ALA A 160 24.62 -5.34 -0.49
CA ALA A 160 24.11 -6.67 -0.21
C ALA A 160 24.00 -7.54 -1.47
N VAL A 161 24.38 -8.82 -1.32
CA VAL A 161 24.08 -9.88 -2.28
C VAL A 161 23.18 -10.90 -1.58
N THR A 162 21.88 -10.82 -1.85
CA THR A 162 20.84 -11.64 -1.19
C THR A 162 21.08 -13.15 -1.41
N ASN A 163 21.05 -13.60 -2.66
CA ASN A 163 21.43 -14.95 -3.07
C ASN A 163 21.91 -14.95 -4.53
N VAL A 164 22.47 -16.08 -4.97
CA VAL A 164 22.92 -16.28 -6.35
C VAL A 164 22.34 -17.58 -6.90
N ALA A 165 21.66 -17.47 -8.03
CA ALA A 165 21.14 -18.57 -8.82
C ALA A 165 21.44 -18.32 -10.31
N LEU A 166 21.35 -19.37 -11.13
CA LEU A 166 21.45 -19.21 -12.58
C LEU A 166 20.22 -18.48 -13.10
N GLU A 167 20.42 -17.26 -13.58
CA GLU A 167 19.39 -16.42 -14.17
C GLU A 167 20.04 -15.50 -15.20
N HIS A 168 19.29 -15.12 -16.25
CA HIS A 168 19.78 -14.25 -17.31
C HIS A 168 21.12 -14.72 -17.89
N THR A 169 21.26 -16.02 -18.14
CA THR A 169 22.55 -16.64 -18.52
C THR A 169 23.13 -16.07 -19.82
N ALA A 170 22.26 -15.56 -20.70
CA ALA A 170 22.67 -14.84 -21.90
C ALA A 170 23.45 -13.53 -21.62
N VAL A 171 23.34 -12.98 -20.40
CA VAL A 171 23.95 -11.71 -19.97
C VAL A 171 24.97 -11.92 -18.84
N LEU A 172 24.62 -12.71 -17.82
CA LEU A 172 25.42 -12.84 -16.59
C LEU A 172 26.39 -14.04 -16.59
N GLY A 173 26.29 -14.93 -17.57
CA GLY A 173 27.12 -16.13 -17.68
C GLY A 173 26.37 -17.44 -17.38
N ASP A 174 27.01 -18.55 -17.70
CA ASP A 174 26.42 -19.90 -17.65
C ASP A 174 26.74 -20.63 -16.34
N THR A 175 27.49 -20.00 -15.43
CA THR A 175 27.94 -20.58 -14.16
C THR A 175 27.59 -19.70 -12.96
N ILE A 176 27.41 -20.34 -11.79
CA ILE A 176 27.13 -19.62 -10.53
C ILE A 176 28.26 -18.67 -10.17
N GLU A 177 29.51 -19.05 -10.45
CA GLU A 177 30.70 -18.23 -10.22
C GLU A 177 30.73 -16.97 -11.09
N GLU A 178 30.33 -17.06 -12.37
CA GLU A 178 30.23 -15.89 -13.26
C GLU A 178 29.16 -14.92 -12.77
N VAL A 179 27.95 -15.44 -12.49
CA VAL A 179 26.84 -14.65 -11.97
C VAL A 179 27.21 -14.00 -10.63
N ALA A 180 27.78 -14.76 -9.69
CA ALA A 180 28.20 -14.25 -8.39
C ALA A 180 29.24 -13.15 -8.52
N ARG A 181 30.19 -13.28 -9.44
CA ARG A 181 31.22 -12.26 -9.67
C ARG A 181 30.61 -10.95 -10.14
N THR A 182 29.76 -11.00 -11.17
CA THR A 182 29.12 -9.79 -11.72
C THR A 182 28.23 -9.09 -10.70
N ILE A 183 27.44 -9.85 -9.94
CA ILE A 183 26.55 -9.31 -8.92
C ILE A 183 27.35 -8.70 -7.75
N SER A 184 28.48 -9.30 -7.36
CA SER A 184 29.28 -8.84 -6.21
C SER A 184 30.11 -7.59 -6.50
N GLN A 185 30.25 -7.19 -7.77
CA GLN A 185 31.01 -6.00 -8.16
C GLN A 185 30.34 -4.68 -7.80
N ILE A 186 29.12 -4.71 -7.25
CA ILE A 186 28.53 -3.53 -6.59
C ILE A 186 29.32 -3.10 -5.35
N ALA A 187 30.14 -4.00 -4.78
CA ALA A 187 30.96 -3.71 -3.61
C ALA A 187 32.00 -2.62 -3.92
N THR A 188 32.04 -1.59 -3.08
CA THR A 188 33.08 -0.57 -3.10
C THR A 188 34.36 -1.07 -2.41
N ASP A 189 35.52 -0.51 -2.79
CA ASP A 189 36.81 -0.95 -2.22
C ASP A 189 36.85 -0.66 -0.70
N GLY A 190 36.84 -1.73 0.10
CA GLY A 190 36.83 -1.66 1.56
C GLY A 190 35.45 -1.46 2.20
N GLY A 191 34.39 -1.27 1.41
CA GLY A 191 33.02 -1.13 1.90
C GLY A 191 32.42 -2.45 2.42
N PRO A 192 31.45 -2.40 3.36
CA PRO A 192 30.81 -3.61 3.87
C PRO A 192 29.89 -4.24 2.81
N LEU A 193 30.06 -5.55 2.60
CA LEU A 193 29.14 -6.38 1.82
C LEU A 193 28.49 -7.43 2.72
N VAL A 194 27.16 -7.50 2.69
CA VAL A 194 26.36 -8.51 3.40
C VAL A 194 25.88 -9.56 2.40
N THR A 195 25.93 -10.85 2.76
CA THR A 195 25.41 -11.89 1.87
C THR A 195 24.82 -13.08 2.60
N ALA A 196 23.76 -13.67 2.02
CA ALA A 196 23.26 -15.00 2.36
C ALA A 196 23.57 -16.05 1.26
N ALA A 197 24.52 -15.74 0.37
CA ALA A 197 24.98 -16.70 -0.64
C ALA A 197 25.69 -17.90 0.01
N GLU A 198 25.62 -19.05 -0.66
CA GLU A 198 26.19 -20.30 -0.18
C GLU A 198 27.15 -20.93 -1.20
N GLY A 199 27.98 -21.87 -0.74
CA GLY A 199 28.86 -22.67 -1.60
C GLY A 199 29.78 -21.82 -2.48
N LYS A 200 29.82 -22.15 -3.78
CA LYS A 200 30.68 -21.48 -4.78
C LYS A 200 30.39 -19.99 -4.96
N ALA A 201 29.13 -19.59 -4.77
CA ALA A 201 28.76 -18.18 -4.83
C ALA A 201 29.41 -17.42 -3.68
N LEU A 202 29.34 -17.95 -2.44
CA LEU A 202 30.00 -17.34 -1.28
C LEU A 202 31.53 -17.27 -1.42
N GLU A 203 32.15 -18.32 -1.96
CA GLU A 203 33.59 -18.30 -2.28
C GLU A 203 33.91 -17.14 -3.22
N THR A 204 33.11 -16.96 -4.27
CA THR A 204 33.30 -15.88 -5.25
C THR A 204 33.05 -14.50 -4.64
N VAL A 205 32.02 -14.34 -3.80
CA VAL A 205 31.73 -13.07 -3.10
C VAL A 205 32.93 -12.66 -2.24
N ARG A 206 33.53 -13.61 -1.52
CA ARG A 206 34.73 -13.38 -0.69
C ARG A 206 36.00 -13.08 -1.49
N ASP A 207 36.06 -13.52 -2.74
CA ASP A 207 37.16 -13.16 -3.65
C ASP A 207 37.02 -11.73 -4.17
N VAL A 208 35.78 -11.21 -4.28
CA VAL A 208 35.49 -9.86 -4.79
C VAL A 208 35.52 -8.80 -3.68
N ALA A 209 34.88 -9.07 -2.55
CA ALA A 209 34.75 -8.13 -1.45
C ALA A 209 35.67 -8.48 -0.27
N SER A 210 36.37 -7.49 0.27
CA SER A 210 37.33 -7.66 1.36
C SER A 210 36.66 -7.75 2.74
N THR A 211 35.52 -7.09 2.92
CA THR A 211 34.73 -7.07 4.16
C THR A 211 33.37 -7.71 3.92
N VAL A 212 33.23 -8.98 4.30
CA VAL A 212 31.99 -9.75 4.09
C VAL A 212 31.35 -10.12 5.42
N THR A 213 30.09 -9.72 5.62
CA THR A 213 29.20 -10.20 6.68
C THR A 213 28.34 -11.33 6.15
N LEU A 214 28.48 -12.53 6.72
CA LEU A 214 27.73 -13.72 6.31
C LEU A 214 26.43 -13.86 7.11
N VAL A 215 25.32 -13.97 6.40
CA VAL A 215 24.01 -14.31 6.96
C VAL A 215 23.70 -15.78 6.68
N GLY A 216 23.45 -16.55 7.74
CA GLY A 216 23.15 -17.98 7.62
C GLY A 216 23.69 -18.78 8.80
N GLU A 217 23.55 -20.11 8.72
CA GLU A 217 24.02 -21.00 9.79
C GLU A 217 25.55 -20.89 9.95
N GLY A 218 25.99 -20.49 11.15
CA GLY A 218 27.42 -20.30 11.45
C GLY A 218 28.03 -19.03 10.85
N GLY A 219 27.22 -18.11 10.32
CA GLY A 219 27.62 -16.77 9.91
C GLY A 219 27.68 -15.77 11.06
N ASP A 220 27.93 -14.51 10.71
CA ASP A 220 27.96 -13.36 11.63
C ASP A 220 26.54 -13.02 12.15
N VAL A 221 25.55 -13.21 11.28
CA VAL A 221 24.13 -13.12 11.61
C VAL A 221 23.44 -14.43 11.26
N THR A 222 22.76 -15.04 12.23
CA THR A 222 21.89 -16.20 11.99
C THR A 222 20.45 -15.73 11.90
N ALA A 223 19.77 -16.05 10.80
CA ALA A 223 18.34 -15.83 10.64
C ALA A 223 17.61 -17.18 10.52
N THR A 224 16.82 -17.53 11.52
CA THR A 224 16.13 -18.82 11.60
C THR A 224 14.64 -18.65 11.41
N TYR A 225 14.07 -19.29 10.40
CA TYR A 225 12.63 -19.40 10.22
C TYR A 225 12.02 -20.25 11.33
N ARG A 226 11.06 -19.70 12.08
CA ARG A 226 10.35 -20.39 13.19
C ARG A 226 8.96 -20.90 12.79
N GLY A 227 8.58 -20.72 11.53
CA GLY A 227 7.26 -21.07 11.02
C GLY A 227 6.34 -19.88 10.87
N ARG A 228 5.15 -20.15 10.35
CA ARG A 228 4.04 -19.22 10.25
C ARG A 228 3.45 -18.95 11.64
N ILE A 229 3.03 -17.72 11.87
CA ILE A 229 2.27 -17.33 13.07
C ILE A 229 0.84 -16.89 12.73
N THR A 230 0.62 -16.45 11.50
CA THR A 230 -0.71 -16.27 10.87
C THR A 230 -0.66 -16.94 9.49
N HIS A 231 -1.70 -16.81 8.66
CA HIS A 231 -1.64 -17.22 7.27
C HIS A 231 -0.75 -16.32 6.40
N ALA A 232 -0.46 -15.08 6.79
CA ALA A 232 0.37 -14.16 6.00
C ALA A 232 1.73 -13.82 6.65
N ASP A 233 1.93 -14.15 7.92
CA ASP A 233 3.08 -13.69 8.69
C ASP A 233 3.90 -14.86 9.23
N SER A 234 5.20 -14.64 9.33
CA SER A 234 6.14 -15.57 9.93
C SER A 234 6.85 -15.00 11.16
N GLN A 235 7.29 -15.92 12.02
CA GLN A 235 8.24 -15.60 13.06
C GLN A 235 9.65 -15.98 12.61
N VAL A 236 10.58 -15.03 12.75
CA VAL A 236 11.98 -15.20 12.43
C VAL A 236 12.81 -14.90 13.67
N ARG A 237 13.80 -15.74 13.95
CA ARG A 237 14.80 -15.45 14.98
C ARG A 237 16.04 -14.86 14.36
N LEU A 238 16.42 -13.65 14.79
CA LEU A 238 17.69 -13.04 14.44
C LEU A 238 18.66 -13.19 15.62
N ALA A 239 19.88 -13.60 15.32
CA ALA A 239 20.94 -13.75 16.31
C ALA A 239 22.29 -13.27 15.77
N THR A 240 23.01 -12.51 16.57
CA THR A 240 24.41 -12.13 16.39
C THR A 240 25.24 -12.66 17.56
N SER A 241 26.54 -12.34 17.61
CA SER A 241 27.37 -12.64 18.78
C SER A 241 26.94 -11.91 20.06
N GLU A 242 26.15 -10.84 19.94
CA GLU A 242 25.80 -9.96 21.05
C GLU A 242 24.30 -9.99 21.42
N ARG A 243 23.43 -10.24 20.44
CA ARG A 243 21.97 -10.06 20.57
C ARG A 243 21.23 -11.22 19.93
N GLU A 244 20.13 -11.64 20.53
CA GLU A 244 19.20 -12.62 19.97
C GLU A 244 17.77 -12.19 20.28
N PHE A 245 16.91 -12.14 19.26
CA PHE A 245 15.51 -11.77 19.43
C PHE A 245 14.64 -12.33 18.30
N ASP A 246 13.36 -12.57 18.61
CA ASP A 246 12.35 -12.95 17.64
C ASP A 246 11.70 -11.69 17.03
N VAL A 247 11.48 -11.72 15.72
CA VAL A 247 10.82 -10.68 14.92
C VAL A 247 9.64 -11.30 14.17
N ARG A 248 8.61 -10.48 13.95
CA ARG A 248 7.48 -10.79 13.06
C ARG A 248 7.83 -10.23 11.68
N VAL A 249 7.62 -11.02 10.63
CA VAL A 249 7.83 -10.61 9.24
C VAL A 249 6.55 -10.90 8.47
N PRO A 250 5.92 -9.90 7.81
CA PRO A 250 4.67 -10.06 7.06
C PRO A 250 4.91 -10.71 5.68
N LEU A 251 5.86 -11.65 5.62
CA LEU A 251 6.23 -12.44 4.44
C LEU A 251 6.58 -13.85 4.91
N VAL A 252 6.18 -14.85 4.12
CA VAL A 252 6.29 -16.26 4.50
C VAL A 252 7.41 -16.97 3.74
N GLY A 253 8.04 -17.92 4.44
CA GLY A 253 9.04 -18.84 3.88
C GLY A 253 10.45 -18.60 4.43
N SER A 254 11.25 -19.66 4.45
CA SER A 254 12.60 -19.62 5.01
C SER A 254 13.55 -18.67 4.27
N HIS A 255 13.31 -18.45 2.98
CA HIS A 255 14.06 -17.49 2.19
C HIS A 255 13.82 -16.04 2.64
N GLN A 256 12.62 -15.72 3.14
CA GLN A 256 12.33 -14.40 3.72
C GLN A 256 13.00 -14.21 5.07
N ALA A 257 13.21 -15.28 5.85
CA ALA A 257 14.05 -15.22 7.04
C ALA A 257 15.49 -14.83 6.69
N ALA A 258 16.07 -15.43 5.64
CA ALA A 258 17.39 -15.04 5.14
C ALA A 258 17.41 -13.58 4.67
N ASN A 259 16.41 -13.14 3.90
CA ASN A 259 16.28 -11.75 3.47
C ASN A 259 16.20 -10.77 4.66
N ALA A 260 15.47 -11.13 5.72
CA ALA A 260 15.38 -10.33 6.95
C ALA A 260 16.73 -10.25 7.69
N GLY A 261 17.49 -11.34 7.72
CA GLY A 261 18.86 -11.34 8.26
C GLY A 261 19.81 -10.45 7.47
N VAL A 262 19.73 -10.49 6.13
CA VAL A 262 20.49 -9.58 5.25
C VAL A 262 20.07 -8.14 5.48
N ALA A 263 18.77 -7.85 5.51
CA ALA A 263 18.28 -6.50 5.72
C ALA A 263 18.72 -5.92 7.07
N PHE A 264 18.63 -6.71 8.14
CA PHE A 264 19.11 -6.31 9.46
C PHE A 264 20.60 -5.97 9.46
N ALA A 265 21.45 -6.84 8.92
CA ALA A 265 22.89 -6.60 8.86
C ALA A 265 23.26 -5.40 7.98
N VAL A 266 22.58 -5.23 6.84
CA VAL A 266 22.79 -4.07 5.95
C VAL A 266 22.40 -2.78 6.66
N ALA A 267 21.25 -2.76 7.34
CA ALA A 267 20.81 -1.60 8.11
C ALA A 267 21.80 -1.26 9.23
N GLU A 268 22.34 -2.26 9.95
CA GLU A 268 23.38 -2.01 10.96
C GLU A 268 24.63 -1.35 10.37
N HIS A 269 25.15 -1.83 9.24
CA HIS A 269 26.30 -1.21 8.57
C HIS A 269 25.98 0.19 8.05
N ALA A 270 24.85 0.33 7.36
CA ALA A 270 24.44 1.59 6.75
C ALA A 270 24.26 2.70 7.80
N VAL A 271 23.67 2.37 8.96
CA VAL A 271 23.50 3.30 10.07
C VAL A 271 24.84 3.58 10.76
N ALA A 272 25.71 2.58 10.92
CA ALA A 272 27.02 2.76 11.59
C ALA A 272 28.00 3.62 10.79
N GLU A 273 27.95 3.58 9.47
CA GLU A 273 28.81 4.39 8.58
C GLU A 273 28.36 5.86 8.48
N ARG A 274 27.22 6.23 9.09
CA ARG A 274 26.75 7.61 9.03
C ARG A 274 27.65 8.57 9.83
N PRO A 275 27.86 9.81 9.33
CA PRO A 275 28.70 10.80 10.00
C PRO A 275 28.15 11.33 11.34
N ASP A 276 26.82 11.28 11.54
CA ASP A 276 26.15 11.68 12.77
C ASP A 276 26.26 10.55 13.80
N GLY A 277 27.37 10.52 14.55
CA GLY A 277 27.78 9.47 15.50
C GLY A 277 26.85 9.15 16.69
N GLU A 278 25.53 9.33 16.57
CA GLU A 278 24.46 8.87 17.49
C GLU A 278 23.74 7.60 16.97
N ALA A 279 24.22 7.00 15.88
CA ALA A 279 23.44 6.13 15.01
C ALA A 279 23.09 4.72 15.57
N LEU A 280 23.93 4.10 16.41
CA LEU A 280 23.68 2.72 16.90
C LEU A 280 22.58 2.61 17.97
N ASP A 281 22.34 3.67 18.76
CA ASP A 281 21.24 3.68 19.74
C ASP A 281 19.86 3.69 19.04
N ARG A 282 19.82 4.11 17.76
CA ARG A 282 18.59 4.13 16.94
C ARG A 282 18.14 2.73 16.50
N LEU A 283 19.06 1.78 16.31
CA LEU A 283 18.75 0.38 15.95
C LEU A 283 18.60 -0.53 17.18
N SER A 284 17.75 -0.12 18.11
CA SER A 284 17.35 -0.98 19.22
C SER A 284 16.67 -2.26 18.69
N PRO A 285 16.68 -3.38 19.45
CA PRO A 285 15.89 -4.56 19.07
C PRO A 285 14.41 -4.27 18.84
N THR A 286 13.85 -3.24 19.49
CA THR A 286 12.47 -2.79 19.27
C THR A 286 12.30 -2.15 17.90
N THR A 287 13.20 -1.25 17.51
CA THR A 287 13.23 -0.61 16.19
C THR A 287 13.29 -1.64 15.08
N VAL A 288 14.21 -2.61 15.18
CA VAL A 288 14.35 -3.68 14.17
C VAL A 288 13.10 -4.54 14.08
N LYS A 289 12.49 -4.88 15.23
CA LYS A 289 11.22 -5.63 15.27
C LYS A 289 10.10 -4.89 14.56
N GLN A 290 9.94 -3.60 14.84
CA GLN A 290 8.89 -2.77 14.25
C GLN A 290 9.13 -2.56 12.75
N GLY A 291 10.36 -2.22 12.35
CA GLY A 291 10.72 -2.04 10.95
C GLY A 291 10.48 -3.30 10.11
N LEU A 292 10.88 -4.48 10.60
CA LEU A 292 10.60 -5.75 9.91
C LEU A 292 9.13 -6.15 9.91
N ALA A 293 8.39 -5.85 10.99
CA ALA A 293 6.95 -6.12 11.08
C ALA A 293 6.11 -5.25 10.12
N ARG A 294 6.63 -4.08 9.73
CA ARG A 294 6.00 -3.12 8.80
C ARG A 294 6.45 -3.28 7.34
N ALA A 295 7.37 -4.19 7.06
CA ALA A 295 7.94 -4.40 5.73
C ALA A 295 7.06 -5.32 4.84
N ASP A 296 5.82 -4.91 4.58
CA ASP A 296 4.95 -5.61 3.61
C ASP A 296 5.47 -5.40 2.17
N TRP A 297 5.39 -6.46 1.36
CA TRP A 297 5.90 -6.43 -0.02
C TRP A 297 5.05 -7.30 -0.96
N PRO A 298 4.16 -6.69 -1.76
CA PRO A 298 3.24 -7.40 -2.63
C PRO A 298 3.87 -8.40 -3.61
N GLY A 299 3.14 -9.46 -3.91
CA GLY A 299 3.52 -10.48 -4.88
C GLY A 299 4.67 -11.40 -4.48
N ARG A 300 4.99 -11.51 -3.19
CA ARG A 300 6.00 -12.44 -2.64
C ARG A 300 5.34 -13.40 -1.66
N PHE A 301 4.87 -14.54 -2.16
CA PHE A 301 3.99 -15.45 -1.43
C PHE A 301 2.88 -14.68 -0.70
N GLU A 302 2.20 -13.80 -1.44
CA GLU A 302 1.19 -12.91 -0.88
C GLU A 302 -0.12 -13.69 -0.70
N VAL A 303 -0.52 -13.91 0.55
CA VAL A 303 -1.81 -14.53 0.85
C VAL A 303 -2.90 -13.48 0.77
N MET A 304 -3.78 -13.62 -0.21
CA MET A 304 -4.87 -12.68 -0.50
C MET A 304 -6.13 -13.01 0.30
N ARG A 305 -6.40 -14.31 0.53
CA ARG A 305 -7.54 -14.84 1.28
C ARG A 305 -7.19 -16.18 1.90
N ASP A 306 -7.92 -16.56 2.94
CA ASP A 306 -7.82 -17.83 3.65
C ASP A 306 -8.94 -18.82 3.31
N ASP A 307 -10.11 -18.36 2.83
CA ASP A 307 -11.25 -19.21 2.41
C ASP A 307 -11.81 -18.84 1.01
N PRO A 308 -11.51 -19.63 -0.06
CA PRO A 308 -10.41 -20.60 -0.12
C PRO A 308 -9.05 -19.91 -0.03
N LEU A 309 -8.01 -20.65 0.38
CA LEU A 309 -6.65 -20.14 0.43
C LEU A 309 -6.24 -19.63 -0.95
N MET A 310 -5.91 -18.35 -1.06
CA MET A 310 -5.53 -17.71 -2.32
C MET A 310 -4.17 -17.05 -2.19
N ILE A 311 -3.20 -17.47 -2.99
CA ILE A 311 -1.80 -17.06 -2.90
C ILE A 311 -1.32 -16.52 -4.24
N PHE A 312 -0.72 -15.32 -4.24
CA PHE A 312 -0.08 -14.71 -5.40
C PHE A 312 1.45 -14.67 -5.22
N ASP A 313 2.19 -15.19 -6.19
CA ASP A 313 3.66 -15.20 -6.13
C ASP A 313 4.33 -14.96 -7.48
N GLY A 314 5.31 -14.06 -7.49
CA GLY A 314 6.06 -13.66 -8.67
C GLY A 314 7.13 -14.63 -9.19
N ALA A 315 7.19 -15.88 -8.72
CA ALA A 315 8.15 -16.87 -9.19
C ALA A 315 8.11 -17.00 -10.73
N HIS A 316 9.26 -16.76 -11.35
CA HIS A 316 9.39 -16.66 -12.81
C HIS A 316 10.68 -17.30 -13.34
N ASN A 317 11.37 -18.05 -12.50
CA ASN A 317 12.55 -18.85 -12.84
C ASN A 317 12.52 -20.17 -12.04
N PRO A 318 13.33 -21.18 -12.44
CA PRO A 318 13.30 -22.51 -11.81
C PRO A 318 13.60 -22.48 -10.30
N ALA A 319 14.55 -21.66 -9.85
CA ALA A 319 14.92 -21.57 -8.44
C ALA A 319 13.84 -20.91 -7.58
N ALA A 320 13.15 -19.91 -8.12
CA ALA A 320 12.00 -19.28 -7.48
C ALA A 320 10.81 -20.27 -7.38
N CYS A 321 10.57 -21.08 -8.42
CA CYS A 321 9.52 -22.11 -8.39
C CYS A 321 9.80 -23.18 -7.31
N ASP A 322 11.05 -23.62 -7.15
CA ASP A 322 11.43 -24.52 -6.03
C ASP A 322 11.18 -23.89 -4.66
N THR A 323 11.46 -22.59 -4.55
CA THR A 323 11.27 -21.83 -3.30
C THR A 323 9.80 -21.68 -2.97
N LEU A 324 8.98 -21.37 -3.97
CA LEU A 324 7.52 -21.35 -3.88
C LEU A 324 6.98 -22.71 -3.44
N ALA A 325 7.44 -23.81 -4.07
CA ALA A 325 7.03 -25.15 -3.70
C ALA A 325 7.39 -25.54 -2.28
N LYS A 326 8.58 -25.18 -1.79
CA LYS A 326 8.97 -25.40 -0.39
C LYS A 326 8.11 -24.60 0.58
N THR A 327 7.75 -23.37 0.22
CA THR A 327 6.96 -22.49 1.08
C THR A 327 5.50 -22.93 1.15
N LEU A 328 4.95 -23.43 0.03
CA LEU A 328 3.57 -23.94 -0.01
C LEU A 328 3.36 -25.17 0.88
N VAL A 329 4.40 -25.97 1.16
CA VAL A 329 4.32 -27.12 2.08
C VAL A 329 3.86 -26.71 3.48
N ASP A 330 4.09 -25.46 3.89
CA ASP A 330 3.62 -24.96 5.18
C ASP A 330 2.09 -24.73 5.21
N TYR A 331 1.36 -24.95 4.11
CA TYR A 331 -0.08 -24.80 3.98
C TYR A 331 -0.74 -26.13 3.61
N GLU A 332 -1.71 -26.55 4.41
CA GLU A 332 -2.53 -27.70 4.10
C GLU A 332 -3.68 -27.29 3.17
N SER A 333 -3.92 -28.04 2.11
CA SER A 333 -5.06 -27.88 1.22
C SER A 333 -5.49 -29.22 0.64
N ASP A 334 -6.78 -29.34 0.35
CA ASP A 334 -7.41 -30.54 -0.21
C ASP A 334 -7.05 -30.71 -1.69
N GLN A 335 -7.17 -29.63 -2.47
CA GLN A 335 -6.81 -29.55 -3.88
C GLN A 335 -6.04 -28.27 -4.18
N LEU A 336 -5.11 -28.36 -5.12
CA LEU A 336 -4.37 -27.21 -5.63
C LEU A 336 -4.86 -26.83 -7.04
N HIS A 337 -5.38 -25.61 -7.16
CA HIS A 337 -5.75 -24.95 -8.41
C HIS A 337 -4.66 -23.95 -8.81
N LEU A 338 -3.92 -24.24 -9.88
CA LEU A 338 -2.87 -23.36 -10.39
C LEU A 338 -3.41 -22.40 -11.45
N VAL A 339 -3.14 -21.10 -11.30
CA VAL A 339 -3.25 -20.09 -12.35
C VAL A 339 -1.84 -19.70 -12.80
N LEU A 340 -1.49 -19.99 -14.05
CA LEU A 340 -0.12 -19.79 -14.56
C LEU A 340 -0.08 -18.78 -15.72
N GLY A 341 0.61 -17.66 -15.49
CA GLY A 341 0.91 -16.64 -16.50
C GLY A 341 2.40 -16.29 -16.50
N ALA A 342 3.12 -16.67 -17.56
CA ALA A 342 4.58 -16.50 -17.66
C ALA A 342 4.98 -15.75 -18.95
N MET A 343 6.24 -15.28 -19.01
CA MET A 343 6.78 -14.62 -20.20
C MET A 343 7.45 -15.65 -21.13
N HIS A 344 7.44 -15.42 -22.45
CA HIS A 344 7.92 -16.40 -23.44
C HIS A 344 9.44 -16.60 -23.46
N ASP A 345 10.20 -15.67 -22.86
CA ASP A 345 11.66 -15.68 -22.76
C ASP A 345 12.19 -16.45 -21.54
N LYS A 346 11.29 -16.96 -20.68
CA LYS A 346 11.65 -17.75 -19.49
C LYS A 346 11.76 -19.25 -19.81
N ASP A 347 12.48 -19.97 -18.97
CA ASP A 347 12.61 -21.44 -19.07
C ASP A 347 11.35 -22.14 -18.55
N ILE A 348 10.30 -22.10 -19.37
CA ILE A 348 8.96 -22.60 -19.04
C ILE A 348 9.00 -24.08 -18.65
N ASP A 349 9.77 -24.90 -19.35
CA ASP A 349 9.85 -26.34 -19.08
C ASP A 349 10.42 -26.59 -17.68
N GLN A 350 11.56 -25.96 -17.34
CA GLN A 350 12.15 -26.12 -16.00
C GLN A 350 11.30 -25.48 -14.89
N MET A 351 10.58 -24.40 -15.19
CA MET A 351 9.64 -23.80 -14.23
C MET A 351 8.50 -24.77 -13.92
N VAL A 352 7.84 -25.30 -14.96
CA VAL A 352 6.71 -26.23 -14.81
C VAL A 352 7.10 -27.51 -14.07
N GLU A 353 8.33 -28.00 -14.23
CA GLU A 353 8.84 -29.15 -13.47
C GLU A 353 8.99 -28.88 -11.96
N ARG A 354 9.08 -27.62 -11.54
CA ARG A 354 9.42 -27.21 -10.16
C ARG A 354 8.30 -26.48 -9.43
N VAL A 355 7.31 -25.94 -10.14
CA VAL A 355 6.12 -25.40 -9.48
C VAL A 355 5.41 -26.51 -8.70
N PRO A 356 4.69 -26.16 -7.61
CA PRO A 356 3.80 -27.09 -6.92
C PRO A 356 2.93 -27.88 -7.89
N THR A 357 2.87 -29.21 -7.74
CA THR A 357 2.07 -30.07 -8.61
C THR A 357 0.58 -29.81 -8.37
N PRO A 358 -0.17 -29.27 -9.35
CA PRO A 358 -1.58 -28.95 -9.15
C PRO A 358 -2.53 -30.10 -9.52
N ASP A 359 -3.71 -30.12 -8.92
CA ASP A 359 -4.82 -31.00 -9.31
C ASP A 359 -5.49 -30.49 -10.59
N THR A 360 -5.61 -29.17 -10.71
CA THR A 360 -6.13 -28.50 -11.91
C THR A 360 -5.31 -27.25 -12.20
N ALA A 361 -5.19 -26.89 -13.48
CA ALA A 361 -4.48 -25.69 -13.89
C ALA A 361 -5.26 -24.89 -14.94
N ILE A 362 -5.14 -23.57 -14.87
CA ILE A 362 -5.62 -22.62 -15.86
C ILE A 362 -4.44 -21.76 -16.29
N THR A 363 -4.10 -21.79 -17.56
CA THR A 363 -3.05 -20.92 -18.11
C THR A 363 -3.66 -19.67 -18.71
N CYS A 364 -2.95 -18.54 -18.60
CA CYS A 364 -3.41 -17.24 -19.09
C CYS A 364 -2.24 -16.40 -19.60
N ALA A 365 -2.55 -15.34 -20.33
CA ALA A 365 -1.58 -14.38 -20.82
C ALA A 365 -1.79 -13.05 -20.09
N PRO A 366 -0.79 -12.57 -19.32
CA PRO A 366 -0.78 -11.19 -18.85
C PRO A 366 -0.86 -10.22 -20.02
N ALA A 367 -1.36 -8.99 -19.80
CA ALA A 367 -1.53 -7.95 -20.82
C ALA A 367 -0.21 -7.33 -21.35
N LEU A 368 0.67 -8.17 -21.90
CA LEU A 368 1.98 -7.82 -22.45
C LEU A 368 2.25 -8.59 -23.74
N ASP A 369 2.85 -7.93 -24.73
CA ASP A 369 3.29 -8.58 -25.98
C ASP A 369 4.27 -9.75 -25.77
N ARG A 370 5.05 -9.71 -24.68
CA ARG A 370 5.99 -10.77 -24.31
C ARG A 370 5.38 -11.90 -23.46
N ALA A 371 4.09 -11.86 -23.16
CA ALA A 371 3.44 -12.98 -22.49
C ALA A 371 3.55 -14.27 -23.33
N ALA A 372 3.75 -15.41 -22.67
CA ALA A 372 3.69 -16.70 -23.34
C ALA A 372 2.26 -17.01 -23.77
N ASP A 373 2.10 -17.67 -24.93
CA ASP A 373 0.80 -18.15 -25.37
C ASP A 373 0.23 -19.15 -24.33
N PRO A 374 -1.01 -18.95 -23.84
CA PRO A 374 -1.61 -19.85 -22.85
C PRO A 374 -1.64 -21.32 -23.29
N ALA A 375 -1.77 -21.59 -24.59
CA ALA A 375 -1.74 -22.94 -25.14
C ALA A 375 -0.35 -23.58 -25.06
N VAL A 376 0.73 -22.79 -25.14
CA VAL A 376 2.11 -23.26 -24.95
C VAL A 376 2.32 -23.64 -23.48
N LEU A 377 1.95 -22.76 -22.55
CA LEU A 377 1.99 -23.05 -21.11
C LEU A 377 1.17 -24.30 -20.75
N ALA A 378 -0.03 -24.43 -21.34
CA ALA A 378 -0.89 -25.57 -21.10
C ALA A 378 -0.27 -26.88 -21.60
N ARG A 379 0.42 -26.83 -22.74
CA ARG A 379 1.14 -27.99 -23.28
C ARG A 379 2.32 -28.37 -22.40
N ALA A 380 3.07 -27.41 -21.86
CA ALA A 380 4.17 -27.68 -20.92
C ALA A 380 3.67 -28.41 -19.67
N LEU A 381 2.58 -27.93 -19.05
CA LEU A 381 1.93 -28.61 -17.91
C LEU A 381 1.46 -30.03 -18.25
N GLN A 382 0.85 -30.21 -19.42
CA GLN A 382 0.42 -31.54 -19.88
C GLN A 382 1.60 -32.50 -20.09
N ASN A 383 2.72 -32.00 -20.62
CA ASN A 383 3.94 -32.79 -20.81
C ASN A 383 4.55 -33.20 -19.46
N ALA A 384 4.44 -32.35 -18.43
CA ALA A 384 4.82 -32.64 -17.05
C ALA A 384 3.83 -33.58 -16.33
N GLY A 385 2.75 -34.00 -16.99
CA GLY A 385 1.81 -35.01 -16.50
C GLY A 385 0.50 -34.47 -15.93
N ILE A 386 0.28 -33.15 -15.93
CA ILE A 386 -0.95 -32.54 -15.42
C ILE A 386 -2.11 -32.80 -16.39
N GLN A 387 -3.15 -33.48 -15.91
CA GLN A 387 -4.25 -33.96 -16.77
C GLN A 387 -5.33 -32.89 -17.00
N GLN A 388 -5.65 -32.10 -15.97
CA GLN A 388 -6.74 -31.11 -16.01
C GLN A 388 -6.18 -29.71 -16.24
N VAL A 389 -5.96 -29.36 -17.52
CA VAL A 389 -5.42 -28.04 -17.90
C VAL A 389 -6.39 -27.33 -18.83
N GLN A 390 -6.76 -26.11 -18.48
CA GLN A 390 -7.58 -25.20 -19.27
C GLN A 390 -6.79 -23.96 -19.67
N THR A 391 -7.27 -23.25 -20.68
CA THR A 391 -6.69 -21.97 -21.14
C THR A 391 -7.72 -20.85 -20.96
N SER A 392 -7.27 -19.71 -20.47
CA SER A 392 -8.03 -18.46 -20.39
C SER A 392 -7.32 -17.36 -21.20
N ALA A 393 -8.08 -16.34 -21.60
CA ALA A 393 -7.58 -15.21 -22.37
C ALA A 393 -6.87 -14.15 -21.50
N SER A 394 -7.32 -13.98 -20.25
CA SER A 394 -6.78 -13.02 -19.29
C SER A 394 -6.60 -13.64 -17.91
N VAL A 395 -5.80 -13.00 -17.07
CA VAL A 395 -5.53 -13.42 -15.69
C VAL A 395 -6.78 -13.27 -14.83
N GLU A 396 -7.51 -12.15 -14.93
CA GLU A 396 -8.76 -11.93 -14.18
C GLU A 396 -9.75 -13.09 -14.42
N LYS A 397 -9.95 -13.45 -15.70
CA LYS A 397 -10.88 -14.53 -16.05
C LYS A 397 -10.40 -15.89 -15.56
N ALA A 398 -9.10 -16.16 -15.60
CA ALA A 398 -8.52 -17.40 -15.07
C ALA A 398 -8.72 -17.50 -13.56
N LEU A 399 -8.46 -16.43 -12.82
CA LEU A 399 -8.63 -16.37 -11.37
C LEU A 399 -10.10 -16.57 -10.98
N ARG A 400 -11.03 -15.90 -11.68
CA ARG A 400 -12.47 -16.09 -11.44
C ARG A 400 -12.93 -17.52 -11.73
N GLN A 401 -12.39 -18.16 -12.78
CA GLN A 401 -12.68 -19.56 -13.08
C GLN A 401 -12.17 -20.50 -11.99
N ALA A 402 -10.94 -20.29 -11.49
CA ALA A 402 -10.39 -21.06 -10.38
C ALA A 402 -11.25 -20.88 -9.11
N ARG A 403 -11.64 -19.64 -8.78
CA ARG A 403 -12.49 -19.32 -7.62
C ARG A 403 -13.89 -19.95 -7.72
N ALA A 404 -14.47 -20.00 -8.92
CA ALA A 404 -15.79 -20.61 -9.11
C ALA A 404 -15.79 -22.14 -8.92
N THR A 405 -14.62 -22.79 -8.99
CA THR A 405 -14.48 -24.25 -8.82
C THR A 405 -13.92 -24.66 -7.47
N ALA A 406 -13.15 -23.80 -6.82
CA ALA A 406 -12.51 -24.07 -5.54
C ALA A 406 -13.55 -24.19 -4.41
N ARG A 407 -13.33 -25.15 -3.52
CA ARG A 407 -14.03 -25.30 -2.24
C ARG A 407 -13.25 -24.60 -1.13
N PRO A 408 -13.87 -24.31 0.03
CA PRO A 408 -13.21 -23.65 1.14
C PRO A 408 -11.83 -24.21 1.54
N ASP A 409 -11.70 -25.54 1.56
CA ASP A 409 -10.45 -26.21 1.95
C ASP A 409 -9.43 -26.38 0.81
N ASP A 410 -9.73 -25.86 -0.40
CA ASP A 410 -8.83 -25.90 -1.56
C ASP A 410 -7.88 -24.67 -1.57
N CYS A 411 -6.80 -24.75 -2.35
CA CYS A 411 -5.83 -23.67 -2.54
C CYS A 411 -5.83 -23.19 -3.99
N ILE A 412 -5.87 -21.88 -4.20
CA ILE A 412 -5.66 -21.21 -5.49
C ILE A 412 -4.29 -20.54 -5.47
N LEU A 413 -3.38 -21.01 -6.33
CA LEU A 413 -2.05 -20.44 -6.48
C LEU A 413 -1.94 -19.73 -7.83
N LEU A 414 -1.65 -18.44 -7.83
CA LEU A 414 -1.31 -17.67 -9.02
C LEU A 414 0.19 -17.39 -9.08
N THR A 415 0.84 -17.77 -10.18
CA THR A 415 2.28 -17.56 -10.35
C THR A 415 2.74 -17.51 -11.81
N GLY A 416 4.05 -17.39 -12.04
CA GLY A 416 4.71 -17.41 -13.34
C GLY A 416 5.35 -16.08 -13.74
N SER A 417 4.84 -14.95 -13.21
CA SER A 417 5.42 -13.62 -13.41
C SER A 417 4.82 -12.59 -12.46
N LEU A 418 5.60 -11.54 -12.15
CA LEU A 418 5.09 -10.37 -11.43
C LEU A 418 3.99 -9.62 -12.18
N TYR A 419 3.97 -9.70 -13.52
CA TYR A 419 2.90 -9.09 -14.33
C TYR A 419 1.57 -9.83 -14.22
N ALA A 420 1.60 -11.17 -14.11
CA ALA A 420 0.39 -11.92 -13.79
C ALA A 420 -0.11 -11.58 -12.39
N VAL A 421 0.80 -11.42 -11.42
CA VAL A 421 0.47 -10.98 -10.06
C VAL A 421 -0.15 -9.59 -10.07
N ALA A 422 0.42 -8.63 -10.81
CA ALA A 422 -0.12 -7.28 -10.93
C ALA A 422 -1.56 -7.27 -11.44
N GLU A 423 -1.82 -7.92 -12.59
CA GLU A 423 -3.16 -8.01 -13.17
C GLU A 423 -4.16 -8.66 -12.19
N ALA A 424 -3.75 -9.72 -11.49
CA ALA A 424 -4.59 -10.36 -10.49
C ALA A 424 -4.87 -9.48 -9.28
N ARG A 425 -3.84 -8.82 -8.74
CA ARG A 425 -3.91 -7.98 -7.55
C ARG A 425 -4.74 -6.73 -7.79
N SER A 426 -4.68 -6.16 -8.99
CA SER A 426 -5.53 -5.03 -9.38
C SER A 426 -7.02 -5.30 -9.20
N THR A 427 -7.47 -6.57 -9.27
CA THR A 427 -8.87 -6.93 -9.03
C THR A 427 -9.32 -6.79 -7.56
N PHE A 428 -8.38 -6.53 -6.66
CA PHE A 428 -8.62 -6.30 -5.23
C PHE A 428 -8.37 -4.84 -4.83
N THR A 429 -7.46 -4.14 -5.52
CA THR A 429 -7.03 -2.79 -5.15
C THR A 429 -7.64 -1.69 -6.01
N ARG A 430 -8.11 -2.00 -7.23
CA ARG A 430 -8.75 -1.00 -8.09
C ARG A 430 -10.06 -0.53 -7.46
N THR A 431 -10.28 0.77 -7.48
CA THR A 431 -11.48 1.42 -6.95
C THR A 431 -12.24 2.13 -8.07
N ALA A 432 -13.56 2.11 -7.97
CA ALA A 432 -14.44 2.90 -8.81
C ALA A 432 -14.89 4.12 -8.00
N ILE A 433 -14.19 5.24 -8.21
CA ILE A 433 -14.38 6.48 -7.46
C ILE A 433 -15.58 7.25 -8.03
N PRO A 434 -16.66 7.43 -7.25
CA PRO A 434 -17.77 8.27 -7.67
C PRO A 434 -17.30 9.71 -7.75
N LYS A 435 -17.72 10.44 -8.78
CA LYS A 435 -17.41 11.87 -8.95
C LYS A 435 -18.70 12.66 -9.05
N ARG A 436 -18.75 13.80 -8.35
CA ARG A 436 -19.84 14.76 -8.41
C ARG A 436 -19.33 16.08 -8.98
N PHE A 437 -19.94 16.53 -10.08
CA PHE A 437 -19.61 17.82 -10.70
C PHE A 437 -20.80 18.77 -10.57
N GLU A 438 -20.58 19.93 -9.95
CA GLU A 438 -21.60 20.96 -9.83
C GLU A 438 -21.56 21.93 -11.03
N THR A 439 -20.37 22.08 -11.63
CA THR A 439 -20.13 22.96 -12.77
C THR A 439 -19.43 22.25 -13.92
N ALA A 440 -19.50 22.86 -15.11
CA ALA A 440 -18.73 22.38 -16.25
C ALA A 440 -17.22 22.54 -16.06
N ALA A 441 -16.76 23.45 -15.19
CA ALA A 441 -15.34 23.61 -14.88
C ALA A 441 -14.84 22.43 -14.04
N ASP A 442 -15.58 22.04 -13.00
CA ASP A 442 -15.24 20.88 -12.14
C ASP A 442 -15.10 19.60 -12.99
N ALA A 443 -15.98 19.45 -13.99
CA ALA A 443 -15.94 18.32 -14.91
C ALA A 443 -14.73 18.35 -15.86
N GLU A 444 -14.25 19.54 -16.22
CA GLU A 444 -13.05 19.72 -17.05
C GLU A 444 -11.78 19.39 -16.25
N ASP A 445 -11.71 19.84 -15.00
CA ASP A 445 -10.57 19.60 -14.11
C ASP A 445 -10.38 18.09 -13.85
N ALA A 446 -11.46 17.37 -13.51
CA ALA A 446 -11.41 15.92 -13.32
C ALA A 446 -11.01 15.13 -14.59
N LEU A 447 -11.36 15.63 -15.77
CA LEU A 447 -10.93 15.02 -17.04
C LEU A 447 -9.44 15.26 -17.31
N VAL A 448 -8.90 16.41 -16.92
CA VAL A 448 -7.47 16.73 -17.03
C VAL A 448 -6.65 15.89 -16.05
N GLU A 449 -7.13 15.74 -14.82
CA GLU A 449 -6.55 14.86 -13.79
C GLU A 449 -6.54 13.40 -14.25
N ALA A 450 -7.62 12.90 -14.84
CA ALA A 450 -7.67 11.57 -15.47
C ALA A 450 -6.89 11.49 -16.81
N HIS A 451 -6.14 12.53 -17.17
CA HIS A 451 -5.30 12.61 -18.36
C HIS A 451 -6.03 12.42 -19.70
N ALA A 452 -7.31 12.79 -19.78
CA ALA A 452 -8.07 12.75 -21.02
C ALA A 452 -7.60 13.85 -22.02
N THR A 453 -7.67 13.58 -23.33
CA THR A 453 -7.20 14.54 -24.34
C THR A 453 -8.18 15.70 -24.55
N GLY A 454 -7.67 16.88 -24.93
CA GLY A 454 -8.47 18.10 -25.07
C GLY A 454 -9.66 18.01 -26.04
N THR A 455 -9.64 17.14 -27.05
CA THR A 455 -10.80 16.97 -27.96
C THR A 455 -11.91 16.13 -27.31
N GLU A 456 -11.55 15.10 -26.54
CA GLU A 456 -12.48 14.27 -25.77
C GLU A 456 -13.02 15.03 -24.57
N ALA A 457 -12.15 15.71 -23.82
CA ALA A 457 -12.53 16.52 -22.67
C ALA A 457 -13.51 17.65 -23.04
N THR A 458 -13.22 18.40 -24.12
CA THR A 458 -14.12 19.48 -24.60
C THR A 458 -15.48 18.93 -25.06
N THR A 459 -15.53 17.71 -25.61
CA THR A 459 -16.78 17.10 -26.08
C THR A 459 -17.62 16.56 -24.93
N ALA A 460 -16.96 16.03 -23.88
CA ALA A 460 -17.60 15.44 -22.71
C ALA A 460 -18.07 16.50 -21.68
N ARG A 461 -17.33 17.61 -21.52
CA ARG A 461 -17.57 18.63 -20.48
C ARG A 461 -19.03 19.10 -20.37
N ASP A 462 -19.65 19.45 -21.50
CA ASP A 462 -21.01 19.99 -21.51
C ASP A 462 -22.10 18.91 -21.24
N ARG A 463 -21.70 17.63 -21.16
CA ARG A 463 -22.59 16.45 -20.99
C ARG A 463 -22.37 15.69 -19.67
N LEU A 464 -21.41 16.13 -18.84
CA LEU A 464 -21.03 15.50 -17.57
C LEU A 464 -21.99 15.78 -16.39
N VAL A 465 -23.19 16.33 -16.63
CA VAL A 465 -24.21 16.62 -15.60
C VAL A 465 -25.01 15.36 -15.19
N HIS A 466 -24.38 14.19 -15.28
CA HIS A 466 -24.95 12.88 -14.98
C HIS A 466 -24.08 12.16 -13.92
N ARG A 467 -24.43 10.96 -13.46
CA ARG A 467 -23.55 10.21 -12.54
C ARG A 467 -22.21 9.98 -13.25
N VAL A 468 -21.11 10.31 -12.58
CA VAL A 468 -19.76 10.10 -13.10
C VAL A 468 -19.02 9.11 -12.21
N LEU A 469 -18.33 8.15 -12.85
CA LEU A 469 -17.41 7.22 -12.19
C LEU A 469 -16.04 7.34 -12.84
N LYS A 470 -14.99 7.40 -12.02
CA LYS A 470 -13.61 7.20 -12.45
C LYS A 470 -13.21 5.77 -12.08
N VAL A 471 -12.67 5.01 -13.02
CA VAL A 471 -12.18 3.64 -12.81
C VAL A 471 -10.78 3.47 -13.40
N GLN A 472 -9.98 2.56 -12.85
CA GLN A 472 -8.68 2.18 -13.40
C GLN A 472 -8.73 0.77 -13.98
N THR A 473 -8.24 0.60 -15.21
CA THR A 473 -8.36 -0.66 -15.95
C THR A 473 -7.27 -0.78 -17.03
N GLU A 474 -7.04 -1.96 -17.56
CA GLU A 474 -6.11 -2.13 -18.68
C GLU A 474 -6.61 -1.44 -19.95
N ARG A 475 -5.71 -1.03 -20.84
CA ARG A 475 -6.11 -0.31 -22.08
C ARG A 475 -7.03 -1.12 -23.00
N ARG A 476 -6.90 -2.46 -23.03
CA ARG A 476 -7.81 -3.36 -23.77
C ARG A 476 -9.22 -3.33 -23.18
N GLN A 477 -9.30 -3.44 -21.86
CA GLN A 477 -10.54 -3.34 -21.09
C GLN A 477 -11.19 -1.95 -21.26
N ALA A 478 -10.42 -0.86 -21.15
CA ALA A 478 -10.87 0.52 -21.37
C ALA A 478 -11.49 0.72 -22.76
N THR A 479 -10.87 0.15 -23.81
CA THR A 479 -11.37 0.23 -25.18
C THR A 479 -12.72 -0.48 -25.33
N VAL A 480 -12.89 -1.66 -24.72
CA VAL A 480 -14.17 -2.38 -24.72
C VAL A 480 -15.23 -1.59 -23.97
N LEU A 481 -14.86 -1.05 -22.80
CA LEU A 481 -15.73 -0.23 -21.95
C LEU A 481 -16.25 1.01 -22.70
N GLN A 482 -15.37 1.78 -23.36
CA GLN A 482 -15.75 2.94 -24.18
C GLN A 482 -16.70 2.55 -25.32
N ASN A 483 -16.42 1.45 -26.00
CA ASN A 483 -17.26 0.96 -27.10
C ASN A 483 -18.65 0.54 -26.61
N GLU A 484 -18.74 -0.22 -25.52
CA GLU A 484 -20.01 -0.67 -24.98
C GLU A 484 -20.83 0.46 -24.36
N PHE A 485 -20.19 1.38 -23.62
CA PHE A 485 -20.88 2.50 -23.00
C PHE A 485 -21.35 3.52 -24.04
N GLY A 486 -20.53 3.81 -25.05
CA GLY A 486 -20.91 4.65 -26.19
C GLY A 486 -22.08 4.08 -26.98
N ARG A 487 -22.18 2.75 -27.15
CA ARG A 487 -23.32 2.09 -27.83
C ARG A 487 -24.65 2.29 -27.11
N ILE A 488 -24.65 2.58 -25.82
CA ILE A 488 -25.86 2.87 -25.02
C ILE A 488 -26.01 4.36 -24.71
N GLY A 489 -25.22 5.21 -25.37
CA GLY A 489 -25.28 6.66 -25.27
C GLY A 489 -24.68 7.22 -23.98
N GLY A 490 -23.87 6.44 -23.26
CA GLY A 490 -23.01 6.96 -22.20
C GLY A 490 -21.79 7.65 -22.79
N GLU A 491 -21.22 8.60 -22.06
CA GLU A 491 -19.98 9.28 -22.42
C GLU A 491 -18.81 8.58 -21.71
N CYS A 492 -17.68 8.44 -22.40
CA CYS A 492 -16.50 7.77 -21.86
C CYS A 492 -15.24 8.48 -22.37
N ALA A 493 -14.40 8.90 -21.44
CA ALA A 493 -13.06 9.42 -21.72
C ALA A 493 -12.02 8.43 -21.17
N ILE A 494 -10.99 8.13 -21.97
CA ILE A 494 -9.89 7.24 -21.56
C ILE A 494 -8.63 8.12 -21.46
N SER A 495 -7.83 7.88 -20.42
CA SER A 495 -6.50 8.48 -20.29
C SER A 495 -5.67 8.31 -21.57
N ALA A 496 -4.96 9.38 -21.93
CA ALA A 496 -4.14 9.43 -23.12
C ALA A 496 -2.89 8.53 -23.05
N ILE A 497 -2.52 7.99 -21.87
CA ILE A 497 -1.37 7.11 -21.67
C ILE A 497 -1.45 5.90 -22.61
N ASP A 498 -0.56 5.81 -23.62
CA ASP A 498 -0.68 4.87 -24.74
C ASP A 498 0.33 3.73 -24.68
N ARG A 499 0.29 2.91 -23.61
CA ARG A 499 1.28 1.84 -23.38
C ARG A 499 0.69 0.57 -22.74
N GLU A 500 1.35 -0.56 -23.02
CA GLU A 500 1.01 -1.88 -22.50
C GLU A 500 1.47 -2.06 -21.06
N ALA A 501 0.70 -2.84 -20.28
CA ALA A 501 0.95 -3.19 -18.88
C ALA A 501 0.83 -2.07 -17.83
N GLU A 502 0.34 -0.90 -18.21
CA GLU A 502 -0.05 0.14 -17.25
C GLU A 502 -1.58 0.19 -17.17
N LEU A 503 -2.11 0.38 -15.96
CA LEU A 503 -3.52 0.72 -15.79
C LEU A 503 -3.76 2.15 -16.29
N VAL A 504 -4.91 2.37 -16.91
CA VAL A 504 -5.34 3.67 -17.43
C VAL A 504 -6.62 4.11 -16.75
N ASP A 505 -6.68 5.40 -16.41
CA ASP A 505 -7.91 6.02 -15.93
C ASP A 505 -8.98 6.05 -17.03
N VAL A 506 -10.21 5.75 -16.65
CA VAL A 506 -11.40 5.87 -17.49
C VAL A 506 -12.48 6.61 -16.74
N VAL A 507 -12.97 7.69 -17.32
CA VAL A 507 -14.08 8.48 -16.78
C VAL A 507 -15.35 8.14 -17.56
N LEU A 508 -16.34 7.59 -16.86
CA LEU A 508 -17.64 7.21 -17.38
C LEU A 508 -18.69 8.20 -16.90
N ALA A 509 -19.51 8.72 -17.80
CA ALA A 509 -20.66 9.55 -17.45
C ALA A 509 -21.95 9.10 -18.12
N GLY A 510 -22.99 8.93 -17.30
CA GLY A 510 -24.30 8.51 -17.79
C GLY A 510 -25.38 8.44 -16.72
N THR A 511 -26.58 8.12 -17.16
CA THR A 511 -27.72 7.86 -16.27
C THR A 511 -27.57 6.51 -15.58
N LEU A 512 -28.20 6.34 -14.40
CA LEU A 512 -28.21 5.05 -13.68
C LEU A 512 -28.66 3.89 -14.58
N ARG A 513 -29.67 4.12 -15.43
CA ARG A 513 -30.14 3.12 -16.40
C ARG A 513 -29.08 2.73 -17.42
N GLN A 514 -28.24 3.68 -17.87
CA GLN A 514 -27.14 3.38 -18.78
C GLN A 514 -26.08 2.53 -18.08
N PHE A 515 -25.69 2.88 -16.85
CA PHE A 515 -24.75 2.03 -16.09
C PHE A 515 -25.30 0.61 -15.82
N GLN A 516 -26.57 0.48 -15.42
CA GLN A 516 -27.23 -0.84 -15.29
C GLN A 516 -27.24 -1.63 -16.60
N THR A 517 -27.38 -0.95 -17.74
CA THR A 517 -27.30 -1.61 -19.06
C THR A 517 -25.86 -2.01 -19.39
N LEU A 518 -24.88 -1.17 -19.06
CA LEU A 518 -23.45 -1.45 -19.24
C LEU A 518 -23.04 -2.72 -18.50
N GLN A 519 -23.43 -2.83 -17.23
CA GLN A 519 -23.20 -4.01 -16.38
C GLN A 519 -23.58 -5.31 -17.10
N SER A 520 -24.83 -5.39 -17.60
CA SER A 520 -25.33 -6.59 -18.28
C SER A 520 -24.54 -6.98 -19.53
N ARG A 521 -23.85 -6.02 -20.16
CA ARG A 521 -23.01 -6.27 -21.35
C ARG A 521 -21.61 -6.72 -20.96
N LEU A 522 -21.00 -6.08 -19.98
CA LEU A 522 -19.65 -6.40 -19.52
C LEU A 522 -19.54 -7.82 -18.94
N GLN A 523 -20.59 -8.33 -18.29
CA GLN A 523 -20.62 -9.70 -17.76
C GLN A 523 -20.42 -10.79 -18.84
N GLY A 524 -20.71 -10.50 -20.11
CA GLY A 524 -20.57 -11.43 -21.24
C GLY A 524 -19.25 -11.35 -22.00
N GLU A 525 -18.38 -10.39 -21.67
CA GLU A 525 -17.19 -10.07 -22.48
C GLU A 525 -15.99 -11.01 -22.22
N SER A 526 -15.14 -11.17 -23.24
CA SER A 526 -14.00 -12.10 -23.20
C SER A 526 -12.78 -11.60 -22.43
N GLU A 527 -12.64 -10.28 -22.31
CA GLU A 527 -11.44 -9.59 -21.77
C GLU A 527 -11.39 -9.51 -20.23
N GLY A 528 -12.24 -10.25 -19.52
CA GLY A 528 -12.29 -10.21 -18.06
C GLY A 528 -12.73 -8.84 -17.55
N LEU A 529 -13.95 -8.43 -17.88
CA LEU A 529 -14.57 -7.18 -17.40
C LEU A 529 -15.61 -7.45 -16.31
N ALA A 530 -15.63 -8.66 -15.77
CA ALA A 530 -16.68 -9.09 -14.85
C ALA A 530 -16.48 -8.45 -13.47
N GLY A 531 -15.24 -8.40 -12.97
CA GLY A 531 -14.95 -7.72 -11.70
C GLY A 531 -15.22 -6.21 -11.80
N LEU A 532 -14.78 -5.58 -12.90
CA LEU A 532 -15.05 -4.15 -13.12
C LEU A 532 -16.56 -3.87 -13.20
N SER A 533 -17.32 -4.79 -13.78
CA SER A 533 -18.78 -4.69 -13.78
C SER A 533 -19.40 -4.78 -12.37
N GLU A 534 -18.85 -5.60 -11.48
CA GLU A 534 -19.30 -5.72 -10.09
C GLU A 534 -18.94 -4.47 -9.29
N GLU A 535 -17.73 -3.92 -9.48
CA GLU A 535 -17.28 -2.66 -8.86
C GLU A 535 -18.13 -1.48 -9.30
N ILE A 536 -18.36 -1.30 -10.60
CA ILE A 536 -19.26 -0.27 -11.12
C ILE A 536 -20.67 -0.41 -10.51
N THR A 537 -21.14 -1.64 -10.27
CA THR A 537 -22.47 -1.86 -9.66
C THR A 537 -22.47 -1.41 -8.21
N THR A 538 -21.45 -1.83 -7.46
CA THR A 538 -21.30 -1.51 -6.03
C THR A 538 -21.21 0.00 -5.81
N SER A 539 -20.46 0.72 -6.65
CA SER A 539 -20.36 2.19 -6.57
C SER A 539 -21.63 2.95 -6.99
N LEU A 540 -22.67 2.27 -7.48
CA LEU A 540 -23.91 2.89 -7.97
C LEU A 540 -25.16 2.53 -7.17
N GLU A 541 -25.08 1.49 -6.36
CA GLU A 541 -26.15 1.08 -5.45
C GLU A 541 -25.92 1.72 -4.07
N ASP A 542 -26.99 2.09 -3.37
CA ASP A 542 -26.86 2.39 -1.94
C ASP A 542 -26.37 1.11 -1.24
N PRO A 543 -25.32 1.17 -0.41
CA PRO A 543 -24.79 -0.01 0.26
C PRO A 543 -25.85 -0.60 1.20
N SER A 544 -26.61 -1.57 0.69
CA SER A 544 -27.46 -2.43 1.51
C SER A 544 -26.59 -3.52 2.12
N ALA A 545 -25.75 -3.15 3.09
CA ALA A 545 -25.18 -4.12 4.01
C ALA A 545 -26.32 -4.79 4.82
N ALA A 546 -26.14 -6.05 5.20
CA ALA A 546 -27.04 -6.65 6.18
C ALA A 546 -26.83 -5.90 7.50
N ALA A 547 -27.84 -5.15 7.95
CA ALA A 547 -27.74 -4.33 9.16
C ALA A 547 -27.28 -5.18 10.36
N ARG A 548 -26.08 -4.90 10.87
CA ARG A 548 -25.51 -5.50 12.08
C ARG A 548 -26.01 -4.81 13.34
N GLY A 549 -26.75 -3.71 13.19
CA GLY A 549 -27.28 -2.91 14.29
C GLY A 549 -26.27 -1.89 14.81
N TYR A 550 -25.28 -1.50 14.00
CA TYR A 550 -24.35 -0.44 14.36
C TYR A 550 -25.04 0.94 14.25
N PRO A 551 -24.69 1.91 15.10
CA PRO A 551 -25.38 3.20 15.12
C PRO A 551 -25.21 4.02 13.83
N TRP A 552 -24.19 3.73 13.02
CA TRP A 552 -23.90 4.41 11.76
C TRP A 552 -24.58 3.80 10.52
N GLU A 553 -25.43 2.78 10.71
CA GLU A 553 -26.22 2.16 9.62
C GLU A 553 -27.53 2.92 9.34
N ASP A 554 -28.10 3.60 10.35
CA ASP A 554 -29.39 4.30 10.26
C ASP A 554 -29.25 5.81 10.00
N GLY A 555 -28.02 6.32 9.90
CA GLY A 555 -27.70 7.74 9.70
C GLY A 555 -26.27 8.08 10.14
N THR A 556 -25.93 9.37 10.19
CA THR A 556 -24.64 9.81 10.71
C THR A 556 -24.61 9.70 12.23
N ALA A 557 -23.78 8.82 12.77
CA ALA A 557 -23.57 8.65 14.20
C ALA A 557 -22.61 9.71 14.78
N VAL A 558 -22.81 10.07 16.05
CA VAL A 558 -21.92 10.96 16.80
C VAL A 558 -21.00 10.17 17.71
N MET A 559 -19.70 10.28 17.44
CA MET A 559 -18.63 9.79 18.31
C MET A 559 -18.11 10.94 19.18
N GLY A 560 -18.43 10.90 20.48
CA GLY A 560 -18.03 11.89 21.48
C GLY A 560 -16.65 11.60 22.08
N VAL A 561 -15.74 12.57 22.02
CA VAL A 561 -14.36 12.40 22.52
C VAL A 561 -14.30 12.57 24.05
N LEU A 562 -13.81 11.54 24.74
CA LEU A 562 -13.50 11.54 26.17
C LEU A 562 -11.98 11.41 26.39
N ASN A 563 -11.31 12.55 26.56
CA ASN A 563 -9.88 12.57 26.84
C ASN A 563 -9.57 12.26 28.31
N VAL A 564 -8.70 11.29 28.54
CA VAL A 564 -8.22 10.87 29.85
C VAL A 564 -6.80 11.42 30.08
N THR A 565 -6.69 12.74 30.30
CA THR A 565 -5.38 13.44 30.35
C THR A 565 -4.80 13.58 31.77
N PRO A 566 -3.46 13.72 31.91
CA PRO A 566 -2.76 13.77 33.21
C PRO A 566 -3.25 14.86 34.18
N ASP A 567 -3.69 16.01 33.65
CA ASP A 567 -4.15 17.15 34.45
C ASP A 567 -5.36 16.78 35.34
N SER A 568 -6.18 15.81 34.91
CA SER A 568 -7.32 15.32 35.70
C SER A 568 -6.88 14.42 36.88
N PHE A 569 -5.80 13.66 36.73
CA PHE A 569 -5.31 12.73 37.76
C PHE A 569 -4.36 13.39 38.76
N HIS A 570 -3.63 14.44 38.36
CA HIS A 570 -2.68 15.14 39.23
C HIS A 570 -3.31 16.21 40.12
N ASP A 571 -4.43 16.84 39.72
CA ASP A 571 -5.06 17.94 40.47
C ASP A 571 -6.20 17.51 41.43
N GLY A 572 -6.88 16.38 41.17
CA GLY A 572 -8.03 15.87 41.97
C GLY A 572 -7.92 14.42 42.49
N GLY A 573 -6.92 13.64 42.03
CA GLY A 573 -6.78 12.22 42.36
C GLY A 573 -7.65 11.30 41.49
N VAL A 574 -7.28 10.02 41.43
CA VAL A 574 -7.85 8.98 40.53
C VAL A 574 -9.38 8.87 40.60
N HIS A 575 -9.96 9.03 41.79
CA HIS A 575 -11.41 8.91 41.96
C HIS A 575 -12.18 10.13 41.42
N GLU A 576 -11.64 11.35 41.56
CA GLU A 576 -12.30 12.56 41.04
C GLU A 576 -12.28 12.57 39.50
N ALA A 577 -11.17 12.13 38.89
CA ALA A 577 -11.07 11.99 37.44
C ALA A 577 -12.07 10.98 36.85
N LEU A 578 -12.31 9.85 37.54
CA LEU A 578 -13.30 8.85 37.15
C LEU A 578 -14.73 9.37 37.29
N ASP A 579 -15.05 10.03 38.41
CA ASP A 579 -16.37 10.64 38.62
C ASP A 579 -16.66 11.72 37.55
N ASP A 580 -15.65 12.51 37.17
CA ASP A 580 -15.76 13.51 36.10
C ASP A 580 -15.96 12.86 34.72
N ALA A 581 -15.24 11.77 34.42
CA ALA A 581 -15.41 11.01 33.20
C ALA A 581 -16.83 10.42 33.08
N VAL A 582 -17.32 9.77 34.14
CA VAL A 582 -18.69 9.24 34.23
C VAL A 582 -19.72 10.35 34.07
N ALA A 583 -19.55 11.49 34.75
CA ALA A 583 -20.44 12.62 34.62
C ALA A 583 -20.40 13.23 33.20
N GLY A 584 -19.24 13.21 32.54
CA GLY A 584 -19.05 13.58 31.14
C GLY A 584 -19.88 12.68 30.21
N VAL A 585 -19.72 11.37 30.32
CA VAL A 585 -20.47 10.38 29.54
C VAL A 585 -21.97 10.51 29.77
N GLN A 586 -22.42 10.69 31.02
CA GLN A 586 -23.84 10.93 31.31
C GLN A 586 -24.41 12.15 30.57
N ARG A 587 -23.62 13.23 30.42
CA ARG A 587 -24.03 14.40 29.62
C ARG A 587 -24.06 14.08 28.13
N MET A 588 -23.08 13.35 27.61
CA MET A 588 -23.04 12.94 26.20
C MET A 588 -24.22 12.00 25.85
N VAL A 589 -24.51 11.02 26.70
CA VAL A 589 -25.67 10.13 26.55
C VAL A 589 -26.98 10.93 26.59
N ALA A 590 -27.11 11.88 27.51
CA ALA A 590 -28.29 12.75 27.56
C ALA A 590 -28.43 13.65 26.33
N ALA A 591 -27.32 13.99 25.67
CA ALA A 591 -27.28 14.76 24.43
C ALA A 591 -27.53 13.90 23.17
N GLY A 592 -27.55 12.56 23.29
CA GLY A 592 -27.77 11.66 22.15
C GLY A 592 -26.50 11.19 21.45
N VAL A 593 -25.39 11.04 22.17
CA VAL A 593 -24.19 10.40 21.62
C VAL A 593 -24.45 8.92 21.28
N ASP A 594 -23.79 8.44 20.23
CA ASP A 594 -23.88 7.05 19.80
C ASP A 594 -22.63 6.23 20.18
N ILE A 595 -21.47 6.87 20.20
CA ILE A 595 -20.19 6.24 20.52
C ILE A 595 -19.40 7.15 21.47
N ILE A 596 -18.84 6.57 22.54
CA ILE A 596 -17.89 7.26 23.42
C ILE A 596 -16.47 6.84 23.04
N ASP A 597 -15.61 7.78 22.64
CA ASP A 597 -14.23 7.49 22.28
C ASP A 597 -13.27 7.89 23.40
N VAL A 598 -12.67 6.89 24.05
CA VAL A 598 -11.81 7.06 25.22
C VAL A 598 -10.34 7.09 24.79
N GLY A 599 -9.66 8.22 25.03
CA GLY A 599 -8.25 8.39 24.67
C GLY A 599 -7.33 8.57 25.88
N GLY A 600 -6.31 7.72 26.02
CA GLY A 600 -5.31 7.77 27.10
C GLY A 600 -3.99 8.47 26.76
N GLU A 601 -3.70 8.62 25.45
CA GLU A 601 -2.51 9.24 24.89
C GLU A 601 -2.92 10.40 23.95
N SER A 602 -2.25 11.55 24.06
CA SER A 602 -2.50 12.68 23.15
C SER A 602 -1.72 12.50 21.86
N THR A 603 -2.41 12.57 20.72
CA THR A 603 -1.80 12.55 19.37
C THR A 603 -1.46 13.95 18.84
N ARG A 604 -1.67 14.99 19.66
CA ARG A 604 -1.38 16.40 19.31
C ARG A 604 0.12 16.62 19.09
N PRO A 605 0.51 17.61 18.24
CA PRO A 605 1.90 17.97 18.04
C PRO A 605 2.68 18.20 19.34
N GLY A 606 3.86 17.58 19.44
CA GLY A 606 4.77 17.74 20.58
C GLY A 606 4.39 16.99 21.86
N ALA A 607 3.42 16.07 21.82
CA ALA A 607 3.09 15.21 22.95
C ALA A 607 4.13 14.09 23.13
N ASP A 608 4.55 13.86 24.37
CA ASP A 608 5.45 12.75 24.72
C ASP A 608 4.70 11.41 24.65
N PRO A 609 5.27 10.36 24.03
CA PRO A 609 4.66 9.04 24.01
C PRO A 609 4.45 8.47 25.42
N VAL A 610 3.26 7.92 25.67
CA VAL A 610 2.93 7.31 26.97
C VAL A 610 3.34 5.83 26.97
N PRO A 611 4.03 5.33 28.01
CA PRO A 611 4.32 3.90 28.14
C PRO A 611 3.04 3.05 28.18
N VAL A 612 3.07 1.86 27.58
CA VAL A 612 1.92 0.91 27.52
C VAL A 612 1.21 0.76 28.87
N SER A 613 1.96 0.48 29.94
CA SER A 613 1.37 0.25 31.27
C SER A 613 0.64 1.48 31.81
N GLU A 614 1.18 2.67 31.55
CA GLU A 614 0.57 3.92 32.02
C GLU A 614 -0.68 4.26 31.22
N GLU A 615 -0.71 3.98 29.92
CA GLU A 615 -1.92 4.15 29.11
C GLU A 615 -3.03 3.18 29.55
N ILE A 616 -2.70 1.92 29.84
CA ILE A 616 -3.64 0.93 30.41
C ILE A 616 -4.22 1.44 31.73
N ASP A 617 -3.35 1.92 32.65
CA ASP A 617 -3.77 2.43 33.97
C ASP A 617 -4.71 3.66 33.86
N ARG A 618 -4.64 4.40 32.75
CA ARG A 618 -5.55 5.52 32.45
C ARG A 618 -6.86 5.06 31.82
N VAL A 619 -6.78 4.21 30.78
CA VAL A 619 -7.92 3.86 29.92
C VAL A 619 -8.83 2.83 30.57
N VAL A 620 -8.28 1.72 31.07
CA VAL A 620 -9.09 0.57 31.53
C VAL A 620 -10.08 0.95 32.64
N PRO A 621 -9.67 1.66 33.72
CA PRO A 621 -10.62 2.02 34.76
C PRO A 621 -11.75 2.93 34.28
N VAL A 622 -11.47 3.79 33.29
CA VAL A 622 -12.49 4.66 32.68
C VAL A 622 -13.47 3.82 31.86
N VAL A 623 -12.98 2.89 31.02
CA VAL A 623 -13.82 1.97 30.23
C VAL A 623 -14.76 1.17 31.14
N GLU A 624 -14.24 0.57 32.22
CA GLU A 624 -15.06 -0.17 33.19
C GLU A 624 -16.13 0.73 33.83
N ALA A 625 -15.77 1.95 34.25
CA ALA A 625 -16.68 2.87 34.91
C ALA A 625 -17.77 3.44 33.99
N VAL A 626 -17.43 3.73 32.73
CA VAL A 626 -18.41 4.27 31.76
C VAL A 626 -19.34 3.18 31.23
N SER A 627 -18.90 1.91 31.23
CA SER A 627 -19.74 0.76 30.90
C SER A 627 -20.94 0.61 31.86
N ASP A 628 -20.80 1.02 33.12
CA ASP A 628 -21.88 1.01 34.11
C ASP A 628 -22.89 2.17 33.96
N VAL A 629 -22.65 3.12 33.05
CA VAL A 629 -23.56 4.25 32.79
C VAL A 629 -24.80 3.77 32.04
N SER A 630 -25.99 4.14 32.53
CA SER A 630 -27.25 3.82 31.85
C SER A 630 -27.28 4.37 30.43
N GLY A 631 -27.63 3.52 29.46
CA GLY A 631 -27.57 3.82 28.03
C GLY A 631 -26.30 3.28 27.33
N VAL A 632 -25.24 2.99 28.09
CA VAL A 632 -24.02 2.32 27.61
C VAL A 632 -24.16 0.81 27.83
N GLY A 633 -23.83 0.28 29.02
CA GLY A 633 -23.81 -1.17 29.25
C GLY A 633 -25.17 -1.88 29.18
N ASP A 634 -26.28 -1.15 29.34
CA ASP A 634 -27.64 -1.66 29.15
C ASP A 634 -28.37 -1.05 27.94
N GLY A 635 -27.67 -0.26 27.12
CA GLY A 635 -28.23 0.48 25.99
C GLY A 635 -27.42 0.31 24.71
N PRO A 636 -27.68 1.14 23.70
CA PRO A 636 -27.08 1.01 22.37
C PRO A 636 -25.76 1.78 22.20
N VAL A 637 -25.33 2.58 23.19
CA VAL A 637 -24.13 3.41 23.07
C VAL A 637 -22.88 2.55 23.17
N MET A 638 -22.02 2.62 22.14
CA MET A 638 -20.78 1.83 22.06
C MET A 638 -19.59 2.58 22.68
N ILE A 639 -18.57 1.83 23.08
CA ILE A 639 -17.29 2.38 23.60
C ILE A 639 -16.18 2.13 22.57
N SER A 640 -15.59 3.20 22.07
CA SER A 640 -14.37 3.21 21.26
C SER A 640 -13.16 3.55 22.12
N VAL A 641 -11.98 3.02 21.77
CA VAL A 641 -10.71 3.33 22.43
C VAL A 641 -9.70 3.82 21.40
N ASP A 642 -9.24 5.06 21.56
CA ASP A 642 -8.21 5.72 20.75
C ASP A 642 -6.82 5.24 21.21
N THR A 643 -6.30 4.21 20.54
CA THR A 643 -4.96 3.68 20.81
C THR A 643 -4.35 3.02 19.57
N ARG A 644 -3.03 3.14 19.51
CA ARG A 644 -2.16 2.50 18.50
C ARG A 644 -1.39 1.30 19.04
N LYS A 645 -1.59 0.95 20.32
CA LYS A 645 -0.81 -0.06 21.03
C LYS A 645 -1.63 -1.33 21.22
N PRO A 646 -1.26 -2.45 20.60
CA PRO A 646 -2.03 -3.70 20.69
C PRO A 646 -2.31 -4.15 22.12
N GLU A 647 -1.36 -3.97 23.04
CA GLU A 647 -1.54 -4.32 24.46
C GLU A 647 -2.60 -3.46 25.16
N VAL A 648 -2.73 -2.18 24.79
CA VAL A 648 -3.73 -1.28 25.36
C VAL A 648 -5.11 -1.62 24.79
N ALA A 649 -5.18 -1.85 23.47
CA ALA A 649 -6.39 -2.29 22.80
C ALA A 649 -6.91 -3.60 23.40
N GLU A 650 -6.05 -4.60 23.58
CA GLU A 650 -6.43 -5.89 24.18
C GLU A 650 -7.00 -5.71 25.60
N ALA A 651 -6.31 -4.94 26.44
CA ALA A 651 -6.75 -4.67 27.80
C ALA A 651 -8.08 -3.90 27.85
N ALA A 652 -8.30 -2.97 26.92
CA ALA A 652 -9.52 -2.18 26.88
C ALA A 652 -10.72 -2.99 26.32
N LEU A 653 -10.50 -3.86 25.34
CA LEU A 653 -11.53 -4.83 24.88
C LEU A 653 -11.92 -5.79 26.02
N ASP A 654 -10.95 -6.29 26.78
CA ASP A 654 -11.23 -7.11 27.96
C ASP A 654 -12.02 -6.37 29.05
N ALA A 655 -11.89 -5.03 29.10
CA ALA A 655 -12.61 -4.15 30.02
C ALA A 655 -14.04 -3.78 29.55
N GLY A 656 -14.39 -4.08 28.30
CA GLY A 656 -15.71 -3.82 27.73
C GLY A 656 -15.75 -2.79 26.60
N ALA A 657 -14.62 -2.43 25.99
CA ALA A 657 -14.63 -1.64 24.76
C ALA A 657 -15.20 -2.45 23.57
N ASP A 658 -15.86 -1.77 22.65
CA ASP A 658 -16.51 -2.35 21.47
C ASP A 658 -15.75 -2.05 20.17
N ILE A 659 -15.02 -0.93 20.10
CA ILE A 659 -14.35 -0.43 18.88
C ILE A 659 -12.91 -0.05 19.21
N ILE A 660 -11.98 -0.34 18.29
CA ILE A 660 -10.62 0.18 18.34
C ILE A 660 -10.45 1.31 17.34
N ASN A 661 -10.02 2.47 17.79
CA ASN A 661 -9.68 3.60 16.93
C ASN A 661 -8.16 3.70 16.77
N ASP A 662 -7.61 3.11 15.71
CA ASP A 662 -6.18 3.15 15.40
C ASP A 662 -5.87 4.23 14.36
N VAL A 663 -5.46 5.38 14.86
CA VAL A 663 -5.05 6.53 14.04
C VAL A 663 -3.86 6.25 13.11
N THR A 664 -3.11 5.16 13.31
CA THR A 664 -1.98 4.80 12.44
C THR A 664 -2.40 4.02 11.19
N GLY A 665 -3.68 3.64 11.07
CA GLY A 665 -4.16 2.85 9.92
C GLY A 665 -3.74 1.38 9.99
N LEU A 666 -3.68 0.80 11.22
CA LEU A 666 -3.34 -0.60 11.48
C LEU A 666 -1.96 -1.04 10.96
N THR A 667 -1.00 -0.13 11.01
CA THR A 667 0.39 -0.42 10.62
C THR A 667 1.02 -1.53 11.46
N ASP A 668 0.60 -1.70 12.72
CA ASP A 668 1.05 -2.81 13.56
C ASP A 668 0.29 -4.11 13.20
N PRO A 669 0.98 -5.14 12.69
CA PRO A 669 0.33 -6.41 12.33
C PRO A 669 -0.25 -7.17 13.54
N ARG A 670 0.19 -6.88 14.77
CA ARG A 670 -0.44 -7.43 15.99
C ARG A 670 -1.78 -6.78 16.28
N MET A 671 -1.94 -5.49 15.96
CA MET A 671 -3.24 -4.82 16.08
C MET A 671 -4.24 -5.46 15.10
N ARG A 672 -3.82 -5.67 13.84
CA ARG A 672 -4.65 -6.36 12.83
C ARG A 672 -5.10 -7.73 13.30
N GLN A 673 -4.17 -8.53 13.83
CA GLN A 673 -4.48 -9.85 14.35
C GLN A 673 -5.45 -9.79 15.53
N LEU A 674 -5.23 -8.89 16.49
CA LEU A 674 -6.12 -8.74 17.64
C LEU A 674 -7.56 -8.42 17.20
N ILE A 675 -7.73 -7.49 16.25
CA ILE A 675 -9.05 -7.10 15.75
C ILE A 675 -9.72 -8.27 15.02
N ALA A 676 -8.98 -9.00 14.18
CA ALA A 676 -9.49 -10.19 13.49
C ALA A 676 -9.91 -11.29 14.49
N ASP A 677 -9.09 -11.55 15.51
CA ASP A 677 -9.36 -12.58 16.54
C ASP A 677 -10.58 -12.22 17.41
N ARG A 678 -10.83 -10.91 17.63
CA ARG A 678 -11.93 -10.41 18.46
C ARG A 678 -13.21 -10.11 17.67
N ASP A 679 -13.12 -10.04 16.34
CA ASP A 679 -14.22 -9.69 15.42
C ASP A 679 -14.94 -8.39 15.82
N VAL A 680 -14.17 -7.34 16.10
CA VAL A 680 -14.67 -6.02 16.51
C VAL A 680 -14.47 -4.97 15.41
N PRO A 681 -15.33 -3.94 15.34
CA PRO A 681 -15.09 -2.79 14.47
C PRO A 681 -13.79 -2.07 14.81
N THR A 682 -13.17 -1.49 13.78
CA THR A 682 -11.95 -0.70 13.91
C THR A 682 -11.99 0.51 13.00
N VAL A 683 -11.46 1.63 13.47
CA VAL A 683 -11.16 2.79 12.63
C VAL A 683 -9.74 2.64 12.09
N ILE A 684 -9.58 2.84 10.78
CA ILE A 684 -8.30 3.05 10.11
C ILE A 684 -8.27 4.49 9.57
N MET A 685 -7.25 5.24 9.96
CA MET A 685 -7.11 6.63 9.54
C MET A 685 -5.91 6.77 8.61
N HIS A 686 -6.08 7.59 7.57
CA HIS A 686 -4.93 8.06 6.81
C HIS A 686 -4.14 9.07 7.66
N SER A 687 -2.99 8.64 8.18
CA SER A 687 -2.05 9.50 8.89
C SER A 687 -0.65 9.38 8.31
N ILE A 688 0.08 10.50 8.32
CA ILE A 688 1.50 10.53 7.93
C ILE A 688 2.37 10.19 9.15
N ASP A 689 2.15 10.92 10.25
CA ASP A 689 2.77 10.66 11.53
C ASP A 689 1.72 10.68 12.64
N ALA A 690 1.90 9.82 13.62
CA ALA A 690 1.20 9.85 14.89
C ALA A 690 2.26 9.74 16.01
N PRO A 691 2.46 10.74 16.88
CA PRO A 691 1.83 12.07 16.86
C PRO A 691 2.25 12.91 15.64
N VAL A 692 1.45 13.94 15.32
CA VAL A 692 1.66 14.79 14.14
C VAL A 692 2.98 15.56 14.21
N VAL A 693 3.76 15.53 13.12
CA VAL A 693 4.96 16.36 12.92
C VAL A 693 4.57 17.60 12.09
N PRO A 694 4.54 18.82 12.68
CA PRO A 694 3.99 20.00 12.00
C PRO A 694 4.73 20.47 10.77
N ASP A 695 6.05 20.31 10.74
CA ASP A 695 6.91 20.84 9.67
C ASP A 695 7.17 19.80 8.56
N ARG A 696 6.48 18.65 8.59
CA ARG A 696 6.66 17.61 7.58
C ARG A 696 6.03 18.02 6.25
N ASP A 697 6.85 18.10 5.21
CA ASP A 697 6.39 18.41 3.86
C ASP A 697 5.85 17.15 3.18
N VAL A 698 4.58 17.22 2.79
CA VAL A 698 3.80 16.10 2.27
C VAL A 698 3.18 16.58 0.97
N GLU A 699 3.53 15.91 -0.11
CA GLU A 699 2.97 16.19 -1.44
C GLU A 699 1.86 15.20 -1.76
N TYR A 700 0.80 15.70 -2.38
CA TYR A 700 -0.26 14.94 -3.06
C TYR A 700 -0.44 15.53 -4.46
N ASP A 701 -0.82 14.70 -5.42
CA ASP A 701 -1.29 15.19 -6.74
C ASP A 701 -2.76 15.58 -6.65
N ASP A 702 -3.59 14.66 -6.15
CA ASP A 702 -4.98 14.88 -5.71
C ASP A 702 -5.10 14.26 -4.32
N VAL A 703 -5.27 15.10 -3.29
CA VAL A 703 -5.27 14.64 -1.91
C VAL A 703 -6.38 13.64 -1.61
N VAL A 704 -7.53 13.71 -2.28
CA VAL A 704 -8.64 12.78 -2.05
C VAL A 704 -8.33 11.43 -2.69
N GLU A 705 -7.95 11.42 -3.97
CA GLU A 705 -7.65 10.17 -4.69
C GLU A 705 -6.40 9.46 -4.15
N ASP A 706 -5.36 10.21 -3.78
CA ASP A 706 -4.15 9.66 -3.19
C ASP A 706 -4.46 9.00 -1.83
N ILE A 707 -5.29 9.64 -1.00
CA ILE A 707 -5.72 9.06 0.28
C ILE A 707 -6.61 7.83 0.05
N ILE A 708 -7.54 7.85 -0.91
CA ILE A 708 -8.34 6.67 -1.28
C ILE A 708 -7.42 5.51 -1.71
N ARG A 709 -6.38 5.78 -2.50
CA ARG A 709 -5.41 4.76 -2.93
C ARG A 709 -4.62 4.18 -1.74
N GLU A 710 -4.12 5.05 -0.86
CA GLU A 710 -3.39 4.63 0.35
C GLU A 710 -4.30 3.86 1.33
N LEU A 711 -5.54 4.29 1.53
CA LEU A 711 -6.52 3.59 2.37
C LEU A 711 -6.99 2.26 1.74
N SER A 712 -7.13 2.17 0.42
CA SER A 712 -7.47 0.92 -0.27
C SER A 712 -6.46 -0.19 0.04
N GLU A 713 -5.17 0.16 0.07
CA GLU A 713 -4.09 -0.75 0.47
C GLU A 713 -4.17 -1.14 1.97
N GLN A 714 -4.55 -0.21 2.85
CA GLN A 714 -4.76 -0.50 4.27
C GLN A 714 -5.99 -1.40 4.51
N VAL A 715 -7.10 -1.15 3.81
CA VAL A 715 -8.30 -2.01 3.84
C VAL A 715 -7.94 -3.43 3.37
N LEU A 716 -7.22 -3.55 2.24
CA LEU A 716 -6.76 -4.85 1.75
C LEU A 716 -5.85 -5.55 2.78
N SER A 717 -4.96 -4.81 3.43
CA SER A 717 -4.09 -5.34 4.49
C SER A 717 -4.87 -5.83 5.72
N ALA A 718 -5.98 -5.17 6.07
CA ALA A 718 -6.90 -5.58 7.12
C ALA A 718 -7.69 -6.85 6.72
N GLU A 719 -8.22 -6.91 5.50
CA GLU A 719 -8.90 -8.10 4.96
C GLU A 719 -7.96 -9.30 4.89
N LYS A 720 -6.73 -9.09 4.41
CA LYS A 720 -5.66 -10.09 4.42
C LYS A 720 -5.31 -10.54 5.83
N ALA A 721 -5.63 -9.81 6.88
CA ALA A 721 -5.43 -10.25 8.27
C ALA A 721 -6.65 -10.99 8.84
N GLY A 722 -7.77 -11.06 8.11
CA GLY A 722 -9.03 -11.67 8.53
C GLY A 722 -10.07 -10.67 9.04
N ILE A 723 -9.83 -9.36 8.95
CA ILE A 723 -10.80 -8.34 9.34
C ILE A 723 -11.80 -8.17 8.20
N SER A 724 -13.07 -8.45 8.47
CA SER A 724 -14.14 -8.25 7.48
C SER A 724 -14.28 -6.75 7.15
N ARG A 725 -14.47 -6.42 5.87
CA ARG A 725 -14.59 -5.02 5.41
C ARG A 725 -15.66 -4.22 6.14
N GLU A 726 -16.76 -4.87 6.51
CA GLU A 726 -17.86 -4.27 7.30
C GLU A 726 -17.46 -3.84 8.72
N ASN A 727 -16.36 -4.39 9.27
CA ASN A 727 -15.79 -3.96 10.54
C ASN A 727 -14.76 -2.82 10.36
N VAL A 728 -14.44 -2.41 9.13
CA VAL A 728 -13.44 -1.37 8.87
C VAL A 728 -14.15 -0.04 8.65
N ILE A 729 -13.85 0.95 9.48
CA ILE A 729 -14.29 2.34 9.35
C ILE A 729 -13.09 3.15 8.85
N VAL A 730 -13.27 3.98 7.83
CA VAL A 730 -12.19 4.77 7.21
C VAL A 730 -12.26 6.24 7.64
N ASP A 731 -11.14 6.83 8.04
CA ASP A 731 -11.02 8.28 8.33
C ASP A 731 -9.98 8.93 7.38
N PRO A 732 -10.39 9.93 6.57
CA PRO A 732 -9.48 10.68 5.70
C PRO A 732 -8.35 11.44 6.43
N GLY A 733 -8.44 11.61 7.74
CA GLY A 733 -7.37 12.12 8.59
C GLY A 733 -7.18 13.63 8.53
N ILE A 734 -8.26 14.43 8.63
CA ILE A 734 -8.15 15.89 8.66
C ILE A 734 -7.17 16.34 9.77
N GLY A 735 -6.16 17.13 9.37
CA GLY A 735 -5.12 17.62 10.26
C GLY A 735 -3.99 16.63 10.57
N PHE A 736 -3.85 15.55 9.80
CA PHE A 736 -2.73 14.60 9.87
C PHE A 736 -1.94 14.59 8.55
N GLY A 737 -1.03 15.58 8.41
CA GLY A 737 -0.23 15.74 7.19
C GLY A 737 -1.04 16.24 6.00
N LYS A 738 -1.99 17.15 6.25
CA LYS A 738 -2.69 17.92 5.22
C LYS A 738 -2.66 19.40 5.60
N ASP A 739 -2.52 20.26 4.61
CA ASP A 739 -2.71 21.68 4.80
C ASP A 739 -4.21 22.05 4.92
N ALA A 740 -4.49 23.34 5.11
CA ALA A 740 -5.88 23.80 5.25
C ALA A 740 -6.70 23.64 3.97
N THR A 741 -6.09 23.85 2.80
CA THR A 741 -6.73 23.73 1.48
C THR A 741 -7.13 22.27 1.24
N GLU A 742 -6.17 21.37 1.41
CA GLU A 742 -6.35 19.92 1.30
C GLU A 742 -7.40 19.41 2.29
N SER A 743 -7.40 19.92 3.52
CA SER A 743 -8.41 19.54 4.52
C SER A 743 -9.83 20.00 4.15
N PHE A 744 -9.98 21.16 3.50
CA PHE A 744 -11.29 21.59 2.98
C PHE A 744 -11.71 20.80 1.74
N GLU A 745 -10.74 20.38 0.92
CA GLU A 745 -10.99 19.51 -0.22
C GLU A 745 -11.51 18.13 0.23
N LEU A 746 -10.91 17.53 1.26
CA LEU A 746 -11.41 16.30 1.88
C LEU A 746 -12.85 16.44 2.39
N LEU A 747 -13.18 17.56 3.04
CA LEU A 747 -14.57 17.83 3.47
C LEU A 747 -15.50 18.08 2.27
N GLY A 748 -14.99 18.65 1.17
CA GLY A 748 -15.75 18.96 -0.03
C GLY A 748 -16.11 17.74 -0.87
N ARG A 749 -15.24 16.73 -0.86
CA ARG A 749 -15.27 15.52 -1.70
C ARG A 749 -15.35 14.24 -0.84
N LEU A 750 -15.97 14.35 0.34
CA LEU A 750 -16.04 13.24 1.31
C LEU A 750 -16.79 12.02 0.76
N ASP A 751 -17.77 12.24 -0.11
CA ASP A 751 -18.56 11.21 -0.79
C ASP A 751 -17.72 10.34 -1.74
N GLU A 752 -16.52 10.80 -2.15
CA GLU A 752 -15.62 9.98 -2.97
C GLU A 752 -15.06 8.78 -2.20
N PHE A 753 -15.01 8.84 -0.85
CA PHE A 753 -14.52 7.73 -0.01
C PHE A 753 -15.46 6.53 0.01
N ASP A 754 -16.70 6.66 -0.49
CA ASP A 754 -17.61 5.53 -0.72
C ASP A 754 -16.99 4.46 -1.62
N ALA A 755 -16.01 4.84 -2.44
CA ALA A 755 -15.24 3.94 -3.30
C ALA A 755 -14.52 2.80 -2.53
N LEU A 756 -14.27 2.99 -1.24
CA LEU A 756 -13.63 1.98 -0.38
C LEU A 756 -14.62 0.89 0.09
N GLY A 757 -15.93 1.16 0.02
CA GLY A 757 -16.96 0.24 0.49
C GLY A 757 -16.95 0.04 2.02
N CYS A 758 -16.51 1.06 2.76
CA CYS A 758 -16.38 1.09 4.22
C CYS A 758 -17.16 2.30 4.77
N PRO A 759 -17.73 2.24 5.99
CA PRO A 759 -18.24 3.41 6.67
C PRO A 759 -17.19 4.51 6.82
N ILE A 760 -17.57 5.77 6.59
CA ILE A 760 -16.68 6.93 6.62
C ILE A 760 -16.81 7.66 7.96
N MET A 761 -15.71 7.84 8.67
CA MET A 761 -15.61 8.70 9.85
C MET A 761 -14.88 10.00 9.53
N LEU A 762 -15.33 11.12 10.10
CA LEU A 762 -14.62 12.38 10.02
C LEU A 762 -14.30 12.96 11.41
N GLY A 763 -13.01 13.03 11.76
CA GLY A 763 -12.51 13.73 12.94
C GLY A 763 -12.11 15.18 12.67
N HIS A 764 -13.05 16.13 12.71
CA HIS A 764 -12.80 17.54 12.35
C HIS A 764 -12.88 18.56 13.50
N SER A 765 -13.21 18.13 14.71
CA SER A 765 -13.51 19.03 15.84
C SER A 765 -12.34 19.91 16.28
N HIS A 766 -12.58 21.23 16.33
CA HIS A 766 -11.62 22.29 16.74
C HIS A 766 -10.28 22.31 15.98
N LYS A 767 -10.21 21.67 14.81
CA LYS A 767 -8.99 21.54 14.02
C LYS A 767 -8.46 22.88 13.51
N SER A 768 -7.15 22.94 13.28
CA SER A 768 -6.41 24.16 12.89
C SER A 768 -6.80 24.70 11.51
N LEU A 769 -7.35 23.88 10.61
CA LEU A 769 -7.81 24.30 9.27
C LEU A 769 -8.75 25.52 9.32
N PHE A 770 -9.57 25.64 10.37
CA PHE A 770 -10.50 26.75 10.53
C PHE A 770 -9.80 28.10 10.78
N GLY A 771 -8.50 28.08 11.11
CA GLY A 771 -7.64 29.26 11.13
C GLY A 771 -7.59 29.96 9.78
N ALA A 772 -7.66 29.24 8.67
CA ALA A 772 -7.73 29.81 7.32
C ALA A 772 -9.02 30.63 7.09
N LEU A 773 -10.06 30.39 7.88
CA LEU A 773 -11.31 31.16 7.89
C LEU A 773 -11.29 32.32 8.90
N GLY A 774 -10.14 32.60 9.54
CA GLY A 774 -9.98 33.63 10.55
C GLY A 774 -10.50 33.24 11.94
N ARG A 775 -10.61 31.94 12.25
CA ARG A 775 -11.03 31.44 13.57
C ARG A 775 -9.82 31.13 14.47
N GLU A 776 -9.70 31.88 15.55
CA GLU A 776 -8.68 31.68 16.58
C GLU A 776 -8.97 30.42 17.43
N ASP A 777 -7.95 29.93 18.14
CA ASP A 777 -8.11 28.82 19.09
C ASP A 777 -9.16 29.19 20.16
N GLY A 778 -10.18 28.34 20.29
CA GLY A 778 -11.33 28.56 21.19
C GLY A 778 -12.58 29.17 20.55
N ASP A 779 -12.52 29.68 19.30
CA ASP A 779 -13.70 30.17 18.54
C ASP A 779 -14.08 29.22 17.37
N ARG A 780 -13.73 27.93 17.47
CA ARG A 780 -13.91 26.96 16.38
C ARG A 780 -15.18 26.12 16.49
N LEU A 781 -15.97 26.26 17.55
CA LEU A 781 -17.22 25.52 17.73
C LEU A 781 -18.18 25.73 16.55
N SER A 782 -18.44 26.98 16.18
CA SER A 782 -19.37 27.31 15.09
C SER A 782 -18.93 26.73 13.73
N SER A 783 -17.63 26.75 13.44
CA SER A 783 -17.07 26.13 12.24
C SER A 783 -17.11 24.61 12.30
N THR A 784 -16.91 24.01 13.48
CA THR A 784 -17.04 22.56 13.71
C THR A 784 -18.45 22.10 13.43
N VAL A 785 -19.46 22.77 13.98
CA VAL A 785 -20.88 22.47 13.76
C VAL A 785 -21.26 22.60 12.28
N ALA A 786 -20.78 23.66 11.61
CA ALA A 786 -21.00 23.83 10.17
C ALA A 786 -20.35 22.71 9.34
N ALA A 787 -19.12 22.31 9.68
CA ALA A 787 -18.44 21.20 9.03
C ALA A 787 -19.13 19.85 9.31
N THR A 788 -19.69 19.64 10.50
CA THR A 788 -20.50 18.45 10.83
C THR A 788 -21.71 18.32 9.91
N ALA A 789 -22.46 19.40 9.72
CA ALA A 789 -23.62 19.37 8.83
C ALA A 789 -23.23 19.06 7.38
N LEU A 790 -22.10 19.62 6.91
CA LEU A 790 -21.57 19.34 5.58
C LEU A 790 -21.06 17.90 5.44
N ALA A 791 -20.40 17.36 6.47
CA ALA A 791 -19.91 16.00 6.47
C ALA A 791 -21.07 15.00 6.40
N ALA A 792 -22.11 15.19 7.22
CA ALA A 792 -23.31 14.36 7.21
C ALA A 792 -24.04 14.41 5.85
N ASP A 793 -24.20 15.60 5.26
CA ASP A 793 -24.80 15.77 3.92
C ASP A 793 -23.97 15.11 2.80
N ARG A 794 -22.65 14.96 3.00
CA ARG A 794 -21.71 14.37 2.05
C ARG A 794 -21.28 12.95 2.41
N GLY A 795 -22.13 12.22 3.13
CA GLY A 795 -21.96 10.77 3.30
C GLY A 795 -21.11 10.33 4.49
N ALA A 796 -20.74 11.22 5.42
CA ALA A 796 -20.13 10.77 6.67
C ALA A 796 -21.08 9.84 7.44
N ASN A 797 -20.65 8.63 7.73
CA ASN A 797 -21.37 7.69 8.59
C ASN A 797 -21.12 7.99 10.07
N ILE A 798 -19.96 8.56 10.41
CA ILE A 798 -19.59 8.91 11.79
C ILE A 798 -18.91 10.28 11.79
N VAL A 799 -19.25 11.14 12.76
CA VAL A 799 -18.47 12.34 13.07
C VAL A 799 -17.87 12.25 14.46
N ARG A 800 -16.57 12.55 14.58
CA ARG A 800 -15.84 12.51 15.86
C ARG A 800 -15.63 13.91 16.40
N VAL A 801 -16.28 14.22 17.53
CA VAL A 801 -16.40 15.59 18.06
C VAL A 801 -16.28 15.70 19.58
N HIS A 802 -15.83 16.86 20.06
CA HIS A 802 -15.77 17.16 21.49
C HIS A 802 -17.12 17.67 22.04
N ASP A 803 -17.79 18.57 21.30
CA ASP A 803 -19.03 19.22 21.73
C ASP A 803 -20.25 18.45 21.21
N VAL A 804 -20.66 17.40 21.91
CA VAL A 804 -21.69 16.45 21.44
C VAL A 804 -23.04 17.13 21.19
N ASP A 805 -23.56 17.91 22.13
CA ASP A 805 -24.92 18.50 22.05
C ASP A 805 -25.10 19.36 20.80
N GLU A 806 -24.15 20.26 20.52
CA GLU A 806 -24.21 21.13 19.34
C GLU A 806 -24.09 20.36 18.02
N ASN A 807 -23.36 19.24 18.00
CA ASN A 807 -23.14 18.45 16.79
C ASN A 807 -24.29 17.46 16.53
N VAL A 808 -24.89 16.88 17.58
CA VAL A 808 -26.15 16.13 17.47
C VAL A 808 -27.23 17.03 16.87
N ALA A 809 -27.36 18.26 17.38
CA ALA A 809 -28.32 19.23 16.83
C ALA A 809 -28.09 19.53 15.33
N ALA A 810 -26.84 19.54 14.86
CA ALA A 810 -26.53 19.70 13.43
C ALA A 810 -26.99 18.50 12.60
N ILE A 811 -26.75 17.29 13.08
CA ILE A 811 -27.15 16.04 12.40
C ILE A 811 -28.66 15.89 12.39
N ASP A 812 -29.35 16.24 13.49
CA ASP A 812 -30.81 16.24 13.57
C ASP A 812 -31.42 17.13 12.48
N VAL A 813 -30.81 18.30 12.23
CA VAL A 813 -31.24 19.22 11.17
C VAL A 813 -31.05 18.61 9.78
N VAL A 814 -29.90 17.97 9.51
CA VAL A 814 -29.64 17.30 8.23
C VAL A 814 -30.61 16.14 8.01
N SER A 815 -30.84 15.32 9.04
CA SER A 815 -31.77 14.18 9.02
C SER A 815 -33.21 14.63 8.75
N ALA A 816 -33.66 15.69 9.45
CA ALA A 816 -34.99 16.28 9.25
C ALA A 816 -35.16 16.93 7.87
N ALA A 817 -34.09 17.48 7.28
CA ALA A 817 -34.12 18.06 5.94
C ALA A 817 -34.16 17.01 4.83
N SER A 818 -33.60 15.82 5.08
CA SER A 818 -33.50 14.71 4.12
C SER A 818 -34.72 13.78 4.15
N SER A 819 -35.50 13.81 5.22
CA SER A 819 -36.72 12.99 5.38
C SER A 819 -37.89 13.57 4.57
N GLU A 820 -38.55 12.76 3.73
CA GLU A 820 -39.84 13.14 3.15
C GLU A 820 -40.89 13.21 4.28
N PHE A 821 -41.42 14.39 4.57
CA PHE A 821 -42.53 14.53 5.52
C PHE A 821 -43.79 13.84 4.94
N GLU A 822 -44.16 12.68 5.50
CA GLU A 822 -45.52 12.16 5.34
C GLU A 822 -46.47 13.03 6.18
N ASP A 823 -47.29 13.85 5.50
CA ASP A 823 -48.35 14.71 6.06
C ASP A 823 -49.40 13.97 6.91
#